data_AF-A0A8H6HHI1-F1
#
_entry.id   AF-A0A8H6HHI1-F1
#
_cell.length_a   1.000
_cell.length_b   1.000
_cell.length_c   1.000
_cell.angle_alpha   90.00
_cell.angle_beta   90.00
_cell.angle_gamma   90.00
#
_symmetry.space_group_name_H-M   'P 1'
#
loop_
_entity.id
_entity.type
_entity.pdbx_description
1 polymer ?
#
loop_
_entity_poly.entity_id
_entity_poly.type
_entity_poly.pdbx_seq_one_letter_code
_entity_poly.pdbx_strand_id
1 'polypeptide(L)'
;MPRAQTSKSKVEKKKAVPRGCGSSSRKKRAGGTALPYGEAERQAQEATKNHSKAATTLQKYDLYWDQLLEYVKAVVHQEQMKAKAWDDEQVKSPHPENDIDDDAPDLHTDDTCEPSDDSIPAKPSLATLMDPEFPLALVGFPKKCTPSAVTMFIWHKCFQEGCQIGVADSIVSSVINRYDQMGDKYRGKWESDSTTGEWKGNPGRSAKVKDMVSAVKKRNTSKTPDRKHSRAMSYKDMQTIYGYVQGLECNLAPDSSNVSGNPSAGTSGKKPSLSKKAESLYFMALASLGFVIWTRNSETCQLQFKHFDFKAEPKECANGQTFPRYSINVRHRKNWQHKMETGEVGLEGHFYNVYEHPETPAIDLYHHISRWKEFYEAHVLRRPLNPDDYMFPTINFDKLTADASTPITRQAVQKLITAYATAAGLSQAHKYTTHCFRRGGAQYRFMYAPIGKRWTMSRIRWWGGWAEGESGDTLIRYLLDELHTYEEDHRDALCPVDESANNTHMGEDRSLRPFTADDGRKLYEHCNSLLRTQFETLTEKVMDRIVTSTESPSIAPVYQTVAPVSVSPPVHAPVTTGSYAPSYPSVPYHPTASYPAAPPESFHPRHSPHPYLPAHPYHPSYSSHPGYWPAPHPPQARAYSSLQAANSNEAPLPAHDLRWQSAVIAEVQPSRTTTPLLRGEKHVLPRMPRGRAKLADGWKLVVKDWEEAQPNRCPVPLRDWDMDWLHETKQAQAYHVRKVIALEFIETYARDESAFLEAYPAHTRGITPLYEAIRIAHQALGTAKVRAKRKIGPMPCPSDPCSAADGDDGTGSNESSDSDMDTT
;
A
#
# COMPACT_ATOMS: atom_id res chain seq x y z
N MET A 1 -36.51 4.65 -60.23
CA MET A 1 -35.21 5.39 -60.26
C MET A 1 -35.45 6.79 -60.82
N PRO A 2 -34.61 7.80 -60.55
CA PRO A 2 -33.62 7.94 -59.49
C PRO A 2 -33.76 9.24 -58.64
N ARG A 3 -32.99 9.29 -57.55
CA ARG A 3 -32.50 10.47 -56.77
C ARG A 3 -33.12 11.87 -57.04
N ALA A 4 -33.72 12.43 -55.98
CA ALA A 4 -33.78 13.87 -55.76
C ALA A 4 -33.07 14.21 -54.43
N GLN A 5 -32.06 15.08 -54.47
CA GLN A 5 -31.50 15.70 -53.28
C GLN A 5 -32.48 16.76 -52.76
N THR A 6 -32.75 16.79 -51.45
CA THR A 6 -33.30 18.01 -50.82
C THR A 6 -32.56 18.32 -49.53
N SER A 7 -31.97 19.52 -49.53
CA SER A 7 -31.39 20.17 -48.37
C SER A 7 -32.49 20.57 -47.39
N LYS A 8 -32.27 20.39 -46.08
CA LYS A 8 -33.02 21.10 -45.04
C LYS A 8 -32.12 21.71 -43.98
N SER A 9 -32.36 23.00 -43.81
CA SER A 9 -31.74 23.99 -42.95
C SER A 9 -31.48 23.54 -41.50
N LYS A 10 -30.27 23.84 -41.03
CA LYS A 10 -29.87 23.77 -39.62
C LYS A 10 -30.41 25.00 -38.88
N VAL A 11 -31.54 24.85 -38.17
CA VAL A 11 -32.10 25.93 -37.35
C VAL A 11 -31.24 26.15 -36.10
N GLU A 12 -30.43 27.20 -36.13
CA GLU A 12 -29.54 27.61 -35.04
C GLU A 12 -30.33 28.26 -33.90
N LYS A 13 -30.84 27.47 -32.94
CA LYS A 13 -31.40 28.00 -31.69
C LYS A 13 -30.28 28.51 -30.77
N LYS A 14 -29.85 29.76 -30.97
CA LYS A 14 -29.07 30.53 -30.00
C LYS A 14 -29.85 30.61 -28.68
N LYS A 15 -29.43 29.85 -27.67
CA LYS A 15 -29.95 29.97 -26.30
C LYS A 15 -29.05 30.95 -25.54
N ALA A 16 -29.52 32.19 -25.39
CA ALA A 16 -28.80 33.22 -24.65
C ALA A 16 -28.58 32.79 -23.19
N VAL A 17 -27.37 33.04 -22.68
CA VAL A 17 -27.02 32.83 -21.27
C VAL A 17 -27.48 34.06 -20.47
N PRO A 18 -28.40 33.93 -19.49
CA PRO A 18 -28.66 35.01 -18.56
C PRO A 18 -27.51 35.08 -17.56
N ARG A 19 -26.81 36.22 -17.49
CA ARG A 19 -25.91 36.52 -16.37
C ARG A 19 -26.74 36.83 -15.12
N GLY A 20 -27.12 35.80 -14.37
CA GLY A 20 -27.74 35.95 -13.06
C GLY A 20 -26.68 36.13 -11.97
N CYS A 21 -26.50 37.35 -11.49
CA CYS A 21 -25.71 37.59 -10.28
C CYS A 21 -26.53 37.15 -9.05
N GLY A 22 -26.32 35.91 -8.61
CA GLY A 22 -27.02 35.32 -7.46
C GLY A 22 -26.32 35.66 -6.14
N SER A 23 -26.75 36.72 -5.46
CA SER A 23 -26.32 37.00 -4.09
C SER A 23 -26.78 35.89 -3.14
N SER A 24 -25.84 35.18 -2.51
CA SER A 24 -26.18 34.12 -1.54
C SER A 24 -26.66 34.70 -0.21
N SER A 25 -27.94 35.06 -0.19
CA SER A 25 -28.65 35.51 1.01
C SER A 25 -28.79 34.33 1.99
N ARG A 26 -27.75 34.10 2.79
CA ARG A 26 -27.63 32.97 3.71
C ARG A 26 -28.60 33.16 4.88
N LYS A 27 -29.83 32.64 4.72
CA LYS A 27 -30.83 32.57 5.79
C LYS A 27 -30.20 31.95 7.04
N LYS A 28 -30.15 32.72 8.14
CA LYS A 28 -29.90 32.19 9.49
C LYS A 28 -30.99 31.15 9.78
N ARG A 29 -30.64 29.87 9.90
CA ARG A 29 -31.54 28.89 10.53
C ARG A 29 -31.48 29.11 12.04
N ALA A 30 -32.63 29.39 12.64
CA ALA A 30 -32.81 29.36 14.09
C ALA A 30 -32.60 27.92 14.61
N GLY A 31 -32.50 27.77 15.94
CA GLY A 31 -32.16 26.50 16.59
C GLY A 31 -33.00 25.32 16.10
N GLY A 32 -32.36 24.15 16.03
CA GLY A 32 -32.92 22.93 15.44
C GLY A 32 -34.14 22.39 16.18
N THR A 33 -35.33 22.92 15.87
CA THR A 33 -36.55 22.13 15.93
C THR A 33 -36.37 20.93 15.00
N ALA A 34 -36.59 19.72 15.51
CA ALA A 34 -36.49 18.49 14.72
C ALA A 34 -37.18 18.66 13.35
N LEU A 35 -36.49 18.27 12.27
CA LEU A 35 -37.03 18.41 10.92
C LEU A 35 -38.40 17.71 10.85
N PRO A 36 -39.48 18.42 10.47
CA PRO A 36 -40.79 17.79 10.33
C PRO A 36 -40.70 16.58 9.41
N TYR A 37 -41.43 15.51 9.73
CA TYR A 37 -41.34 14.22 9.03
C TYR A 37 -41.27 14.36 7.49
N GLY A 38 -42.15 15.18 6.90
CA GLY A 38 -42.17 15.41 5.46
C GLY A 38 -40.97 16.18 4.89
N GLU A 39 -40.29 17.04 5.67
CA GLU A 39 -39.03 17.66 5.23
C GLU A 39 -37.87 16.66 5.33
N ALA A 40 -37.82 15.85 6.39
CA ALA A 40 -36.82 14.79 6.55
C ALA A 40 -36.96 13.70 5.47
N GLU A 41 -38.19 13.25 5.19
CA GLU A 41 -38.50 12.29 4.13
C GLU A 41 -38.13 12.84 2.75
N ARG A 42 -38.46 14.11 2.45
CA ARG A 42 -38.04 14.77 1.21
C ARG A 42 -36.53 14.85 1.07
N GLN A 43 -35.81 15.18 2.15
CA GLN A 43 -34.34 15.20 2.14
C GLN A 43 -33.74 13.79 1.96
N ALA A 44 -34.32 12.75 2.57
CA ALA A 44 -33.91 11.36 2.38
C ALA A 44 -34.14 10.88 0.93
N GLN A 45 -35.27 11.24 0.32
CA GLN A 45 -35.55 11.00 -1.10
C GLN A 45 -34.57 11.77 -2.01
N GLU A 46 -34.27 13.03 -1.70
CA GLU A 46 -33.32 13.86 -2.44
C GLU A 46 -31.88 13.31 -2.34
N ALA A 47 -31.44 12.87 -1.16
CA ALA A 47 -30.16 12.17 -0.98
C ALA A 47 -30.11 10.84 -1.77
N THR A 48 -31.19 10.06 -1.73
CA THR A 48 -31.30 8.81 -2.51
C THR A 48 -31.22 9.06 -4.02
N LYS A 49 -31.78 10.19 -4.49
CA LYS A 49 -31.68 10.64 -5.88
C LYS A 49 -30.27 11.12 -6.24
N ASN A 50 -29.63 11.92 -5.37
CA ASN A 50 -28.32 12.52 -5.62
C ASN A 50 -27.18 11.49 -5.55
N HIS A 51 -27.33 10.44 -4.74
CA HIS A 51 -26.40 9.30 -4.65
C HIS A 51 -26.90 8.06 -5.42
N SER A 52 -27.82 8.24 -6.37
CA SER A 52 -28.24 7.17 -7.27
C SER A 52 -27.10 6.76 -8.22
N LYS A 53 -27.22 5.58 -8.83
CA LYS A 53 -26.16 5.04 -9.70
C LYS A 53 -25.96 5.95 -10.93
N ALA A 54 -24.71 6.23 -11.27
CA ALA A 54 -24.37 7.06 -12.44
C ALA A 54 -25.03 6.53 -13.73
N ALA A 55 -25.50 7.44 -14.59
CA ALA A 55 -26.25 7.10 -15.81
C ALA A 55 -25.52 6.10 -16.73
N THR A 56 -24.20 6.21 -16.85
CA THR A 56 -23.35 5.27 -17.61
C THR A 56 -23.35 3.85 -17.03
N THR A 57 -23.56 3.69 -15.72
CA THR A 57 -23.70 2.39 -15.06
C THR A 57 -25.08 1.78 -15.33
N LEU A 58 -26.13 2.60 -15.33
CA LEU A 58 -27.48 2.17 -15.67
C LEU A 58 -27.56 1.70 -17.13
N GLN A 59 -27.04 2.49 -18.08
CA GLN A 59 -26.92 2.10 -19.50
C GLN A 59 -26.18 0.75 -19.68
N LYS A 60 -25.13 0.49 -18.88
CA LYS A 60 -24.41 -0.79 -18.93
C LYS A 60 -25.27 -1.94 -18.39
N TYR A 61 -26.15 -1.70 -17.42
CA TYR A 61 -27.07 -2.71 -16.93
C TYR A 61 -28.17 -3.01 -17.93
N ASP A 62 -28.76 -1.98 -18.54
CA ASP A 62 -29.78 -2.13 -19.59
C ASP A 62 -29.21 -2.98 -20.75
N LEU A 63 -27.98 -2.68 -21.20
CA LEU A 63 -27.29 -3.47 -22.22
C LEU A 63 -27.13 -4.96 -21.85
N TYR A 64 -26.78 -5.30 -20.61
CA TYR A 64 -26.70 -6.71 -20.19
C TYR A 64 -28.07 -7.36 -20.01
N TRP A 65 -29.11 -6.58 -19.70
CA TRP A 65 -30.48 -7.06 -19.63
C TRP A 65 -31.01 -7.41 -21.03
N ASP A 66 -30.76 -6.56 -22.01
CA ASP A 66 -31.13 -6.78 -23.41
C ASP A 66 -30.40 -7.99 -23.99
N GLN A 67 -29.08 -8.13 -23.74
CA GLN A 67 -28.34 -9.34 -24.14
C GLN A 67 -28.86 -10.62 -23.49
N LEU A 68 -29.31 -10.55 -22.23
CA LEU A 68 -29.93 -11.67 -21.51
C LEU A 68 -31.31 -12.03 -22.11
N LEU A 69 -32.11 -11.04 -22.52
CA LEU A 69 -33.37 -11.25 -23.23
C LEU A 69 -33.15 -11.92 -24.60
N GLU A 70 -32.23 -11.41 -25.41
CA GLU A 70 -31.90 -12.01 -26.72
C GLU A 70 -31.32 -13.42 -26.58
N TYR A 71 -30.52 -13.68 -25.55
CA TYR A 71 -30.04 -15.02 -25.25
C TYR A 71 -31.19 -16.00 -24.94
N VAL A 72 -32.16 -15.62 -24.11
CA VAL A 72 -33.31 -16.49 -23.80
C VAL A 72 -34.14 -16.76 -25.07
N LYS A 73 -34.38 -15.75 -25.92
CA LYS A 73 -35.06 -15.95 -27.21
C LYS A 73 -34.30 -16.94 -28.11
N ALA A 74 -32.97 -16.81 -28.19
CA ALA A 74 -32.14 -17.68 -29.00
C ALA A 74 -32.18 -19.15 -28.52
N VAL A 75 -32.12 -19.38 -27.20
CA VAL A 75 -32.27 -20.73 -26.62
C VAL A 75 -33.65 -21.31 -26.92
N VAL A 76 -34.72 -20.55 -26.72
CA VAL A 76 -36.10 -20.99 -27.02
C VAL A 76 -36.26 -21.36 -28.49
N HIS A 77 -35.77 -20.52 -29.40
CA HIS A 77 -35.80 -20.80 -30.84
C HIS A 77 -34.98 -22.06 -31.20
N GLN A 78 -33.83 -22.27 -30.56
CA GLN A 78 -33.02 -23.46 -30.77
C GLN A 78 -33.73 -24.75 -30.33
N GLU A 79 -34.37 -24.76 -29.16
CA GLU A 79 -35.15 -25.91 -28.69
C GLU A 79 -36.40 -26.16 -29.55
N GLN A 80 -37.08 -25.11 -30.01
CA GLN A 80 -38.20 -25.23 -30.96
C GLN A 80 -37.78 -25.85 -32.30
N MET A 81 -36.61 -25.47 -32.83
CA MET A 81 -36.07 -26.06 -34.06
C MET A 81 -35.68 -27.54 -33.89
N LYS A 82 -35.12 -27.92 -32.73
CA LYS A 82 -34.85 -29.33 -32.40
C LYS A 82 -36.13 -30.16 -32.30
N ALA A 83 -37.14 -29.65 -31.59
CA ALA A 83 -38.42 -30.33 -31.44
C ALA A 83 -39.07 -30.57 -32.81
N LYS A 84 -39.11 -29.55 -33.67
CA LYS A 84 -39.61 -29.70 -35.03
C LYS A 84 -38.81 -30.72 -35.86
N ALA A 85 -37.48 -30.70 -35.78
CA ALA A 85 -36.65 -31.65 -36.50
C ALA A 85 -36.91 -33.10 -36.05
N TRP A 86 -37.14 -33.32 -34.76
CA TRP A 86 -37.52 -34.62 -34.20
C TRP A 86 -38.89 -35.08 -34.70
N ASP A 87 -39.89 -34.20 -34.72
CA ASP A 87 -41.22 -34.51 -35.27
C ASP A 87 -41.15 -34.84 -36.78
N ASP A 88 -40.37 -34.07 -37.55
CA ASP A 88 -40.10 -34.28 -38.98
C ASP A 88 -39.29 -35.57 -39.27
N GLU A 89 -38.63 -36.16 -38.27
CA GLU A 89 -37.95 -37.47 -38.33
C GLU A 89 -38.90 -38.62 -37.95
N GLN A 90 -39.74 -38.48 -36.91
CA GLN A 90 -40.71 -39.51 -36.54
C GLN A 90 -41.74 -39.79 -37.64
N VAL A 91 -42.19 -38.75 -38.37
CA VAL A 91 -43.13 -38.88 -39.50
C VAL A 91 -42.54 -39.65 -40.69
N LYS A 92 -41.22 -39.87 -40.75
CA LYS A 92 -40.55 -40.57 -41.86
C LYS A 92 -40.23 -42.04 -41.59
N SER A 93 -40.52 -42.56 -40.40
CA SER A 93 -40.30 -43.97 -40.08
C SER A 93 -41.55 -44.79 -40.42
N PRO A 94 -41.52 -45.70 -41.42
CA PRO A 94 -42.69 -46.52 -41.75
C PRO A 94 -42.94 -47.55 -40.65
N HIS A 95 -44.14 -47.58 -40.12
CA HIS A 95 -44.60 -48.67 -39.26
C HIS A 95 -44.75 -49.93 -40.14
N PRO A 96 -44.16 -51.09 -39.80
CA PRO A 96 -44.47 -52.33 -40.50
C PRO A 96 -45.92 -52.72 -40.17
N GLU A 97 -46.72 -52.95 -41.21
CA GLU A 97 -48.05 -53.55 -41.07
C GLU A 97 -47.90 -55.05 -40.81
N ASN A 98 -48.81 -55.61 -40.01
CA ASN A 98 -48.85 -57.05 -39.77
C ASN A 98 -49.52 -57.74 -40.96
N ASP A 99 -48.80 -58.62 -41.64
CA ASP A 99 -49.43 -59.77 -42.31
C ASP A 99 -49.11 -61.02 -41.48
N ILE A 100 -50.17 -61.63 -40.97
CA ILE A 100 -50.17 -62.94 -40.33
C ILE A 100 -50.51 -63.94 -41.43
N ASP A 101 -49.64 -64.91 -41.67
CA ASP A 101 -50.02 -66.16 -42.31
C ASP A 101 -49.36 -67.33 -41.55
N ASP A 102 -50.14 -68.40 -41.36
CA ASP A 102 -49.79 -69.58 -40.59
C ASP A 102 -48.79 -70.49 -41.34
N ASP A 103 -47.78 -71.01 -40.64
CA ASP A 103 -47.50 -72.47 -40.58
C ASP A 103 -46.27 -72.78 -39.71
N ALA A 104 -46.43 -73.74 -38.80
CA ALA A 104 -45.35 -74.40 -38.06
C ALA A 104 -45.23 -75.84 -38.60
N PRO A 105 -44.04 -76.50 -38.62
CA PRO A 105 -43.37 -76.86 -37.36
C PRO A 105 -41.83 -76.93 -37.37
N ASP A 106 -41.28 -77.08 -36.16
CA ASP A 106 -40.00 -77.72 -35.77
C ASP A 106 -38.80 -77.75 -36.74
N LEU A 107 -37.69 -77.16 -36.28
CA LEU A 107 -36.40 -77.87 -36.22
C LEU A 107 -35.37 -77.20 -35.29
N HIS A 108 -34.69 -78.03 -34.49
CA HIS A 108 -33.42 -77.69 -33.79
C HIS A 108 -32.36 -77.23 -34.81
N THR A 109 -31.39 -76.35 -34.50
CA THR A 109 -30.23 -76.51 -33.58
C THR A 109 -29.39 -75.20 -33.56
N ASP A 110 -28.58 -74.99 -32.52
CA ASP A 110 -27.31 -74.18 -32.45
C ASP A 110 -27.19 -72.88 -33.28
N ASP A 111 -26.79 -71.73 -32.74
CA ASP A 111 -25.51 -71.52 -32.06
C ASP A 111 -25.46 -70.09 -31.42
N THR A 112 -24.45 -69.80 -30.60
CA THR A 112 -23.99 -68.45 -30.16
C THR A 112 -25.01 -67.48 -29.51
N CYS A 113 -24.99 -67.37 -28.18
CA CYS A 113 -25.63 -66.28 -27.45
C CYS A 113 -24.68 -65.08 -27.23
N GLU A 114 -24.73 -64.09 -28.12
CA GLU A 114 -24.50 -62.69 -27.72
C GLU A 114 -25.83 -62.09 -27.23
N PRO A 115 -25.90 -61.47 -26.03
CA PRO A 115 -27.04 -60.64 -25.67
C PRO A 115 -26.86 -59.24 -26.26
N SER A 116 -27.28 -59.07 -27.51
CA SER A 116 -27.62 -57.76 -28.06
C SER A 116 -28.83 -57.20 -27.30
N ASP A 117 -28.60 -56.28 -26.37
CA ASP A 117 -29.67 -55.52 -25.71
C ASP A 117 -30.26 -54.54 -26.73
N ASP A 118 -31.27 -55.01 -27.47
CA ASP A 118 -32.17 -54.21 -28.30
C ASP A 118 -33.03 -53.30 -27.41
N SER A 119 -32.36 -52.33 -26.81
CA SER A 119 -32.98 -51.19 -26.18
C SER A 119 -33.67 -50.34 -27.26
N ILE A 120 -34.93 -50.69 -27.54
CA ILE A 120 -35.93 -49.79 -28.10
C ILE A 120 -35.67 -48.41 -27.47
N PRO A 121 -35.38 -47.35 -28.25
CA PRO A 121 -34.94 -46.08 -27.69
C PRO A 121 -36.00 -45.57 -26.73
N ALA A 122 -35.70 -45.68 -25.44
CA ALA A 122 -36.67 -45.46 -24.38
C ALA A 122 -37.21 -44.04 -24.54
N LYS A 123 -38.52 -43.96 -24.82
CA LYS A 123 -39.32 -42.74 -24.98
C LYS A 123 -38.73 -41.62 -24.09
N PRO A 124 -38.12 -40.56 -24.67
CA PRO A 124 -37.27 -39.67 -23.92
C PRO A 124 -38.06 -39.13 -22.73
N SER A 125 -37.57 -39.44 -21.52
CA SER A 125 -38.34 -39.20 -20.30
C SER A 125 -38.74 -37.73 -20.22
N LEU A 126 -39.86 -37.45 -19.54
CA LEU A 126 -40.52 -36.15 -19.43
C LEU A 126 -39.61 -34.99 -18.95
N ALA A 127 -38.38 -35.29 -18.52
CA ALA A 127 -37.33 -34.36 -18.11
C ALA A 127 -36.68 -33.54 -19.25
N THR A 128 -36.82 -33.93 -20.53
CA THR A 128 -36.19 -33.20 -21.66
C THR A 128 -37.02 -32.04 -22.18
N LEU A 129 -38.26 -31.85 -21.68
CA LEU A 129 -39.09 -30.73 -22.09
C LEU A 129 -38.59 -29.43 -21.43
N MET A 130 -38.21 -28.44 -22.25
CA MET A 130 -37.91 -27.08 -21.78
C MET A 130 -39.06 -26.57 -20.90
N ASP A 131 -38.73 -26.08 -19.70
CA ASP A 131 -39.71 -25.53 -18.74
C ASP A 131 -40.69 -24.59 -19.48
N PRO A 132 -42.01 -24.86 -19.47
CA PRO A 132 -42.98 -24.07 -20.24
C PRO A 132 -43.00 -22.58 -19.89
N GLU A 133 -42.53 -22.19 -18.70
CA GLU A 133 -42.38 -20.78 -18.31
C GLU A 133 -41.06 -20.15 -18.81
N PHE A 134 -40.09 -20.93 -19.29
CA PHE A 134 -38.77 -20.45 -19.69
C PHE A 134 -38.79 -19.38 -20.80
N PRO A 135 -39.64 -19.48 -21.85
CA PRO A 135 -39.80 -18.39 -22.83
C PRO A 135 -40.26 -17.07 -22.19
N LEU A 136 -40.93 -17.13 -21.04
CA LEU A 136 -41.42 -15.99 -20.27
C LEU A 136 -40.56 -15.70 -19.03
N ALA A 137 -39.37 -16.31 -18.90
CA ALA A 137 -38.52 -16.23 -17.71
C ALA A 137 -38.12 -14.79 -17.31
N LEU A 138 -38.12 -13.86 -18.26
CA LEU A 138 -37.74 -12.46 -18.06
C LEU A 138 -38.90 -11.48 -18.31
N VAL A 139 -40.09 -12.00 -18.61
CA VAL A 139 -41.28 -11.21 -18.98
C VAL A 139 -42.15 -10.99 -17.75
N GLY A 140 -42.27 -9.74 -17.32
CA GLY A 140 -43.05 -9.35 -16.14
C GLY A 140 -42.39 -9.79 -14.83
N PHE A 141 -43.19 -10.37 -13.94
CA PHE A 141 -42.74 -10.83 -12.62
C PHE A 141 -41.75 -12.00 -12.72
N PRO A 142 -40.79 -12.12 -11.78
CA PRO A 142 -39.81 -13.20 -11.79
C PRO A 142 -40.49 -14.54 -11.45
N LYS A 143 -40.10 -15.58 -12.19
CA LYS A 143 -40.67 -16.94 -12.15
C LYS A 143 -39.65 -17.94 -11.60
N LYS A 144 -40.08 -19.19 -11.39
CA LYS A 144 -39.22 -20.30 -10.95
C LYS A 144 -38.02 -20.51 -11.89
N CYS A 145 -38.21 -20.30 -13.19
CA CYS A 145 -37.20 -20.44 -14.23
C CYS A 145 -36.24 -19.24 -14.36
N THR A 146 -36.56 -18.05 -13.82
CA THR A 146 -35.73 -16.83 -13.97
C THR A 146 -34.30 -17.01 -13.48
N PRO A 147 -34.02 -17.59 -12.30
CA PRO A 147 -32.66 -17.90 -11.87
C PRO A 147 -31.91 -18.83 -12.84
N SER A 148 -32.59 -19.80 -13.45
CA SER A 148 -31.98 -20.73 -14.41
C SER A 148 -31.55 -20.00 -15.68
N ALA A 149 -32.41 -19.14 -16.25
CA ALA A 149 -32.07 -18.33 -17.42
C ALA A 149 -30.85 -17.43 -17.17
N VAL A 150 -30.79 -16.77 -16.00
CA VAL A 150 -29.65 -15.93 -15.59
C VAL A 150 -28.38 -16.76 -15.42
N THR A 151 -28.45 -17.93 -14.77
CA THR A 151 -27.32 -18.84 -14.61
C THR A 151 -26.80 -19.36 -15.96
N MET A 152 -27.68 -19.73 -16.89
CA MET A 152 -27.31 -20.18 -18.24
C MET A 152 -26.63 -19.06 -19.04
N PHE A 153 -27.11 -17.82 -18.95
CA PHE A 153 -26.48 -16.68 -19.62
C PHE A 153 -25.11 -16.33 -19.03
N ILE A 154 -24.95 -16.37 -17.69
CA ILE A 154 -23.64 -16.19 -17.05
C ILE A 154 -22.67 -17.29 -17.51
N TRP A 155 -23.15 -18.54 -17.62
CA TRP A 155 -22.36 -19.65 -18.14
C TRP A 155 -21.95 -19.41 -19.60
N HIS A 156 -22.89 -19.06 -20.48
CA HIS A 156 -22.61 -18.73 -21.89
C HIS A 156 -21.55 -17.62 -22.02
N LYS A 157 -21.74 -16.47 -21.36
CA LYS A 157 -20.79 -15.35 -21.39
C LYS A 157 -19.43 -15.71 -20.79
N CYS A 158 -19.37 -16.40 -19.66
CA CYS A 158 -18.09 -16.61 -18.96
C CYS A 158 -17.36 -17.86 -19.45
N PHE A 159 -18.06 -18.98 -19.63
CA PHE A 159 -17.47 -20.26 -20.02
C PHE A 159 -17.29 -20.40 -21.52
N GLN A 160 -18.31 -20.08 -22.35
CA GLN A 160 -18.21 -20.17 -23.81
C GLN A 160 -17.49 -18.96 -24.43
N GLU A 161 -17.94 -17.72 -24.18
CA GLU A 161 -17.26 -16.51 -24.71
C GLU A 161 -15.98 -16.12 -23.94
N GLY A 162 -15.64 -16.82 -22.85
CA GLY A 162 -14.42 -16.58 -22.08
C GLY A 162 -14.40 -15.30 -21.22
N CYS A 163 -15.56 -14.65 -21.00
CA CYS A 163 -15.64 -13.45 -20.17
C CYS A 163 -15.18 -13.68 -18.72
N GLN A 164 -14.71 -12.59 -18.11
CA GLN A 164 -14.16 -12.57 -16.75
C GLN A 164 -15.23 -12.31 -15.69
N ILE A 165 -14.93 -12.60 -14.42
CA ILE A 165 -15.84 -12.43 -13.25
C ILE A 165 -16.58 -11.08 -13.21
N GLY A 166 -15.93 -9.97 -13.57
CA GLY A 166 -16.58 -8.65 -13.59
C GLY A 166 -17.72 -8.50 -14.62
N VAL A 167 -17.81 -9.38 -15.63
CA VAL A 167 -18.97 -9.48 -16.53
C VAL A 167 -20.10 -10.21 -15.82
N ALA A 168 -19.83 -11.33 -15.14
CA ALA A 168 -20.83 -12.03 -14.31
C ALA A 168 -21.40 -11.10 -13.23
N ASP A 169 -20.56 -10.37 -12.51
CA ASP A 169 -20.99 -9.38 -11.50
C ASP A 169 -21.83 -8.25 -12.13
N SER A 170 -21.52 -7.84 -13.37
CA SER A 170 -22.31 -6.82 -14.09
C SER A 170 -23.69 -7.35 -14.51
N ILE A 171 -23.77 -8.59 -14.98
CA ILE A 171 -25.02 -9.27 -15.33
C ILE A 171 -25.90 -9.42 -14.08
N VAL A 172 -25.35 -9.94 -12.99
CA VAL A 172 -26.07 -10.08 -11.71
C VAL A 172 -26.53 -8.71 -11.18
N SER A 173 -25.67 -7.69 -11.28
CA SER A 173 -26.04 -6.32 -10.86
C SER A 173 -27.16 -5.71 -11.72
N SER A 174 -27.22 -6.04 -13.00
CA SER A 174 -28.31 -5.65 -13.91
C SER A 174 -29.62 -6.31 -13.49
N VAL A 175 -29.65 -7.65 -13.37
CA VAL A 175 -30.82 -8.41 -12.91
C VAL A 175 -31.31 -7.91 -11.55
N ILE A 176 -30.39 -7.70 -10.61
CA ILE A 176 -30.74 -7.17 -9.29
C ILE A 176 -31.39 -5.78 -9.43
N ASN A 177 -30.79 -4.89 -10.22
CA ASN A 177 -31.31 -3.54 -10.38
C ASN A 177 -32.66 -3.48 -11.09
N ARG A 178 -32.94 -4.40 -12.03
CA ARG A 178 -34.23 -4.50 -12.74
C ARG A 178 -35.36 -4.94 -11.81
N TYR A 179 -35.16 -6.01 -11.04
CA TYR A 179 -36.20 -6.51 -10.12
C TYR A 179 -36.34 -5.67 -8.85
N ASP A 180 -35.27 -5.05 -8.33
CA ASP A 180 -35.37 -4.10 -7.22
C ASP A 180 -36.16 -2.82 -7.59
N GLN A 181 -36.43 -2.56 -8.88
CA GLN A 181 -37.31 -1.48 -9.37
C GLN A 181 -38.78 -1.90 -9.50
N MET A 182 -39.11 -3.20 -9.50
CA MET A 182 -40.47 -3.71 -9.64
C MET A 182 -41.28 -3.70 -8.32
N GLY A 183 -40.75 -3.09 -7.27
CA GLY A 183 -41.38 -2.96 -5.95
C GLY A 183 -40.76 -3.85 -4.88
N ASP A 184 -41.12 -3.57 -3.62
CA ASP A 184 -40.42 -4.13 -2.46
C ASP A 184 -40.60 -5.64 -2.29
N LYS A 185 -41.67 -6.24 -2.87
CA LYS A 185 -41.90 -7.69 -2.95
C LYS A 185 -40.71 -8.46 -3.54
N TYR A 186 -39.97 -7.83 -4.47
CA TYR A 186 -38.84 -8.44 -5.17
C TYR A 186 -37.47 -7.97 -4.65
N ARG A 187 -37.44 -7.15 -3.58
CA ARG A 187 -36.19 -6.84 -2.87
C ARG A 187 -35.87 -7.95 -1.88
N GLY A 188 -34.59 -8.28 -1.73
CA GLY A 188 -34.11 -9.21 -0.70
C GLY A 188 -33.82 -10.63 -1.21
N LYS A 189 -33.86 -11.60 -0.30
CA LYS A 189 -33.47 -13.00 -0.55
C LYS A 189 -34.50 -13.68 -1.45
N TRP A 190 -34.05 -14.37 -2.50
CA TRP A 190 -34.92 -15.20 -3.35
C TRP A 190 -35.45 -16.41 -2.58
N GLU A 191 -36.77 -16.53 -2.48
CA GLU A 191 -37.46 -17.66 -1.87
C GLU A 191 -38.90 -17.80 -2.41
N SER A 192 -39.46 -19.00 -2.33
CA SER A 192 -40.87 -19.25 -2.62
C SER A 192 -41.67 -18.98 -1.36
N ASP A 193 -42.77 -18.25 -1.47
CA ASP A 193 -43.76 -18.16 -0.40
C ASP A 193 -44.60 -19.44 -0.40
N SER A 194 -44.50 -20.24 0.67
CA SER A 194 -45.26 -21.47 0.87
C SER A 194 -46.77 -21.24 0.98
N THR A 195 -47.20 -20.00 1.25
CA THR A 195 -48.59 -19.62 1.53
C THR A 195 -49.33 -19.17 0.27
N THR A 196 -48.64 -18.51 -0.65
CA THR A 196 -49.25 -17.98 -1.90
C THR A 196 -48.78 -18.70 -3.16
N GLY A 197 -47.74 -19.56 -3.07
CA GLY A 197 -47.10 -20.18 -4.23
C GLY A 197 -46.26 -19.21 -5.08
N GLU A 198 -46.23 -17.92 -4.72
CA GLU A 198 -45.49 -16.90 -5.46
C GLU A 198 -44.02 -16.82 -5.06
N TRP A 199 -43.18 -16.34 -5.96
CA TRP A 199 -41.77 -16.07 -5.67
C TRP A 199 -41.58 -14.65 -5.13
N LYS A 200 -40.77 -14.55 -4.07
CA LYS A 200 -40.41 -13.29 -3.39
C LYS A 200 -38.90 -13.07 -3.41
N GLY A 201 -38.52 -11.79 -3.27
CA GLY A 201 -37.13 -11.35 -3.36
C GLY A 201 -36.56 -11.40 -4.78
N ASN A 202 -35.23 -11.29 -4.90
CA ASN A 202 -34.59 -10.97 -6.17
C ASN A 202 -33.90 -12.20 -6.80
N PRO A 203 -34.23 -12.62 -8.04
CA PRO A 203 -33.67 -13.84 -8.65
C PRO A 203 -32.15 -13.77 -8.86
N GLY A 204 -31.58 -12.58 -9.05
CA GLY A 204 -30.13 -12.37 -9.10
C GLY A 204 -29.42 -12.63 -7.75
N ARG A 205 -30.17 -12.76 -6.64
CA ARG A 205 -29.67 -13.10 -5.31
C ARG A 205 -29.95 -14.56 -4.91
N SER A 206 -30.47 -15.38 -5.82
CA SER A 206 -30.68 -16.83 -5.63
C SER A 206 -29.38 -17.60 -5.38
N ALA A 207 -29.48 -18.81 -4.82
CA ALA A 207 -28.33 -19.70 -4.62
C ALA A 207 -27.68 -20.07 -5.97
N LYS A 208 -28.47 -20.61 -6.91
CA LYS A 208 -28.04 -21.04 -8.25
C LYS A 208 -27.24 -19.98 -9.03
N VAL A 209 -27.60 -18.70 -8.90
CA VAL A 209 -26.83 -17.58 -9.51
C VAL A 209 -25.52 -17.33 -8.77
N LYS A 210 -25.51 -17.33 -7.43
CA LYS A 210 -24.29 -17.19 -6.61
C LYS A 210 -23.31 -18.35 -6.81
N ASP A 211 -23.80 -19.56 -6.97
CA ASP A 211 -22.99 -20.75 -7.19
C ASP A 211 -22.31 -20.69 -8.56
N MET A 212 -23.02 -20.23 -9.60
CA MET A 212 -22.45 -19.98 -10.92
C MET A 212 -21.40 -18.85 -10.90
N VAL A 213 -21.66 -17.72 -10.23
CA VAL A 213 -20.66 -16.66 -10.03
C VAL A 213 -19.43 -17.19 -9.28
N SER A 214 -19.63 -18.07 -8.30
CA SER A 214 -18.55 -18.72 -7.55
C SER A 214 -17.75 -19.71 -8.43
N ALA A 215 -18.40 -20.42 -9.34
CA ALA A 215 -17.73 -21.25 -10.34
C ALA A 215 -16.90 -20.42 -11.33
N VAL A 216 -17.42 -19.29 -11.83
CA VAL A 216 -16.66 -18.32 -12.65
C VAL A 216 -15.46 -17.82 -11.86
N LYS A 217 -15.62 -17.47 -10.57
CA LYS A 217 -14.52 -17.03 -9.70
C LYS A 217 -13.44 -18.11 -9.56
N LYS A 218 -13.81 -19.37 -9.30
CA LYS A 218 -12.88 -20.51 -9.21
C LYS A 218 -12.10 -20.70 -10.52
N ARG A 219 -12.78 -20.72 -11.67
CA ARG A 219 -12.16 -20.80 -13.01
C ARG A 219 -11.20 -19.64 -13.30
N ASN A 220 -11.57 -18.44 -12.88
CA ASN A 220 -10.72 -17.25 -13.00
C ASN A 220 -9.47 -17.32 -12.12
N THR A 221 -9.53 -18.03 -10.98
CA THR A 221 -8.36 -18.28 -10.12
C THR A 221 -7.49 -19.41 -10.66
N SER A 222 -8.06 -20.54 -11.08
CA SER A 222 -7.29 -21.70 -11.56
C SER A 222 -6.57 -21.47 -12.90
N LYS A 223 -7.09 -20.58 -13.76
CA LYS A 223 -6.40 -20.14 -14.99
C LYS A 223 -5.25 -19.14 -14.75
N THR A 224 -4.94 -18.80 -13.50
CA THR A 224 -3.82 -17.92 -13.13
C THR A 224 -3.11 -18.43 -11.86
N PRO A 225 -2.28 -19.49 -11.95
CA PRO A 225 -1.26 -19.73 -10.93
C PRO A 225 -0.30 -18.52 -10.86
N ASP A 226 0.11 -18.00 -12.02
CA ASP A 226 0.78 -16.70 -12.13
C ASP A 226 -0.19 -15.55 -11.83
N ARG A 227 -0.07 -14.97 -10.64
CA ARG A 227 -0.70 -13.68 -10.33
C ARG A 227 -0.23 -12.62 -11.33
N LYS A 228 -1.16 -12.06 -12.12
CA LYS A 228 -0.90 -11.01 -13.12
C LYS A 228 -0.62 -9.62 -12.51
N HIS A 229 0.06 -9.55 -11.36
CA HIS A 229 0.61 -8.29 -10.87
C HIS A 229 1.84 -7.89 -11.71
N SER A 230 1.97 -6.59 -11.98
CA SER A 230 3.13 -6.04 -12.69
C SER A 230 4.41 -6.41 -11.95
N ARG A 231 5.44 -6.85 -12.70
CA ARG A 231 6.80 -6.93 -12.16
C ARG A 231 7.22 -5.54 -11.68
N ALA A 232 7.86 -5.45 -10.53
CA ALA A 232 8.46 -4.22 -10.02
C ALA A 232 9.74 -3.91 -10.80
N MET A 233 9.89 -2.66 -11.24
CA MET A 233 11.16 -2.23 -11.83
C MET A 233 12.10 -1.85 -10.68
N SER A 234 13.11 -2.67 -10.40
CA SER A 234 14.01 -2.43 -9.26
C SER A 234 14.88 -1.18 -9.47
N TYR A 235 15.54 -0.71 -8.42
CA TYR A 235 16.54 0.36 -8.57
C TYR A 235 17.68 -0.05 -9.50
N LYS A 236 18.09 -1.34 -9.49
CA LYS A 236 19.09 -1.88 -10.43
C LYS A 236 18.60 -1.82 -11.88
N ASP A 237 17.34 -2.15 -12.15
CA ASP A 237 16.73 -2.01 -13.48
C ASP A 237 16.73 -0.54 -13.94
N MET A 238 16.39 0.40 -13.04
CA MET A 238 16.47 1.84 -13.30
C MET A 238 17.91 2.30 -13.61
N GLN A 239 18.91 1.77 -12.91
CA GLN A 239 20.33 2.06 -13.18
C GLN A 239 20.77 1.54 -14.55
N THR A 240 20.38 0.31 -14.94
CA THR A 240 20.69 -0.25 -16.26
C THR A 240 20.06 0.58 -17.38
N ILE A 241 18.79 0.96 -17.22
CA ILE A 241 18.08 1.87 -18.14
C ILE A 241 18.77 3.24 -18.23
N TYR A 242 19.18 3.79 -17.08
CA TYR A 242 19.86 5.09 -17.04
C TYR A 242 21.24 5.04 -17.71
N GLY A 243 22.02 3.98 -17.52
CA GLY A 243 23.29 3.75 -18.22
C GLY A 243 23.11 3.63 -19.74
N TYR A 244 22.06 2.96 -20.20
CA TYR A 244 21.68 2.93 -21.61
C TYR A 244 21.35 4.33 -22.15
N VAL A 245 20.56 5.14 -21.42
CA VAL A 245 20.23 6.52 -21.79
C VAL A 245 21.47 7.42 -21.81
N GLN A 246 22.35 7.33 -20.81
CA GLN A 246 23.64 8.04 -20.81
C GLN A 246 24.50 7.63 -22.03
N GLY A 247 24.55 6.34 -22.37
CA GLY A 247 25.22 5.85 -23.57
C GLY A 247 24.67 6.47 -24.86
N LEU A 248 23.36 6.69 -24.95
CA LEU A 248 22.78 7.47 -26.06
C LEU A 248 23.22 8.94 -26.00
N GLU A 249 23.20 9.59 -24.83
CA GLU A 249 23.52 11.01 -24.71
C GLU A 249 25.01 11.34 -24.93
N CYS A 250 25.95 10.48 -24.51
CA CYS A 250 27.38 10.69 -24.73
C CYS A 250 27.77 10.70 -26.21
N ASN A 251 26.98 10.04 -27.07
CA ASN A 251 27.14 10.07 -28.53
C ASN A 251 26.60 11.37 -29.19
N LEU A 252 26.14 12.36 -28.40
CA LEU A 252 25.57 13.65 -28.85
C LEU A 252 26.48 14.87 -28.58
N ALA A 253 27.71 14.68 -28.13
CA ALA A 253 28.61 15.80 -27.81
C ALA A 253 28.80 16.75 -29.02
N PRO A 254 28.82 18.09 -28.80
CA PRO A 254 28.87 19.07 -29.87
C PRO A 254 30.26 19.11 -30.53
N ASP A 255 30.26 19.20 -31.86
CA ASP A 255 31.46 19.42 -32.66
C ASP A 255 31.89 20.89 -32.53
N SER A 256 32.92 21.17 -31.75
CA SER A 256 33.44 22.53 -31.52
C SER A 256 34.91 22.69 -31.91
N SER A 257 35.29 22.26 -33.12
CA SER A 257 36.49 22.76 -33.78
C SER A 257 36.49 22.47 -35.29
N ASN A 258 36.72 23.51 -36.09
CA ASN A 258 37.10 23.37 -37.50
C ASN A 258 38.37 22.51 -37.63
N VAL A 259 38.29 21.37 -38.32
CA VAL A 259 39.45 20.82 -39.05
C VAL A 259 38.99 20.27 -40.40
N SER A 260 39.50 20.87 -41.47
CA SER A 260 39.44 20.33 -42.82
C SER A 260 40.32 19.08 -42.92
N GLY A 261 39.73 17.90 -43.12
CA GLY A 261 40.48 16.63 -43.31
C GLY A 261 39.60 15.55 -43.92
N ASN A 262 40.14 14.80 -44.89
CA ASN A 262 39.40 13.83 -45.70
C ASN A 262 38.83 12.64 -44.89
N PRO A 263 37.67 12.08 -45.28
CA PRO A 263 37.15 10.87 -44.70
C PRO A 263 37.93 9.64 -45.20
N SER A 264 38.46 8.84 -44.28
CA SER A 264 38.93 7.47 -44.55
C SER A 264 38.19 6.48 -43.65
N ALA A 265 37.96 5.27 -44.15
CA ALA A 265 36.90 4.39 -43.67
C ALA A 265 37.16 3.76 -42.28
N GLY A 266 36.08 3.57 -41.51
CA GLY A 266 36.10 2.76 -40.28
C GLY A 266 34.95 3.06 -39.31
N THR A 267 33.85 2.31 -39.41
CA THR A 267 32.76 2.24 -38.41
C THR A 267 31.88 3.50 -38.26
N SER A 268 30.72 3.49 -38.93
CA SER A 268 29.73 4.58 -38.92
C SER A 268 28.86 4.61 -37.65
N GLY A 269 29.41 5.12 -36.55
CA GLY A 269 28.64 5.49 -35.36
C GLY A 269 27.62 6.59 -35.68
N LYS A 270 26.35 6.25 -35.91
CA LYS A 270 25.26 7.22 -36.10
C LYS A 270 25.08 8.04 -34.82
N LYS A 271 25.49 9.31 -34.83
CA LYS A 271 25.10 10.32 -33.82
C LYS A 271 23.57 10.23 -33.63
N PRO A 272 23.05 9.97 -32.42
CA PRO A 272 21.61 9.85 -32.22
C PRO A 272 20.87 11.15 -32.59
N SER A 273 19.62 11.03 -33.02
CA SER A 273 18.84 12.18 -33.46
C SER A 273 18.33 13.02 -32.28
N LEU A 274 18.03 14.30 -32.53
CA LEU A 274 17.35 15.16 -31.56
C LEU A 274 15.99 14.58 -31.10
N SER A 275 15.31 13.83 -31.97
CA SER A 275 14.15 12.97 -31.66
C SER A 275 14.47 11.97 -30.53
N LYS A 276 15.57 11.21 -30.64
CA LYS A 276 15.93 10.21 -29.63
C LYS A 276 16.35 10.84 -28.29
N LYS A 277 16.96 12.04 -28.30
CA LYS A 277 17.19 12.83 -27.09
C LYS A 277 15.87 13.24 -26.42
N ALA A 278 14.92 13.76 -27.20
CA ALA A 278 13.59 14.13 -26.71
C ALA A 278 12.84 12.95 -26.07
N GLU A 279 12.84 11.79 -26.75
CA GLU A 279 12.22 10.56 -26.25
C GLU A 279 12.86 10.07 -24.94
N SER A 280 14.19 10.15 -24.83
CA SER A 280 14.93 9.69 -23.65
C SER A 280 14.70 10.59 -22.44
N LEU A 281 14.72 11.92 -22.62
CA LEU A 281 14.41 12.89 -21.56
C LEU A 281 12.96 12.73 -21.08
N TYR A 282 12.01 12.62 -22.01
CA TYR A 282 10.60 12.37 -21.71
C TYR A 282 10.43 11.08 -20.88
N PHE A 283 11.09 10.00 -21.31
CA PHE A 283 10.98 8.71 -20.63
C PHE A 283 11.60 8.74 -19.22
N MET A 284 12.80 9.31 -19.06
CA MET A 284 13.45 9.41 -17.74
C MET A 284 12.64 10.28 -16.76
N ALA A 285 12.07 11.39 -17.23
CA ALA A 285 11.16 12.22 -16.43
C ALA A 285 9.89 11.46 -15.99
N LEU A 286 9.28 10.69 -16.89
CA LEU A 286 8.10 9.88 -16.59
C LEU A 286 8.42 8.73 -15.62
N ALA A 287 9.53 8.03 -15.85
CA ALA A 287 9.97 6.86 -15.09
C ALA A 287 10.37 7.23 -13.66
N SER A 288 11.23 8.26 -13.50
CA SER A 288 11.62 8.78 -12.19
C SER A 288 10.43 9.31 -11.39
N LEU A 289 9.46 9.98 -12.03
CA LEU A 289 8.24 10.45 -11.35
C LEU A 289 7.41 9.29 -10.80
N GLY A 290 7.18 8.26 -11.63
CA GLY A 290 6.50 7.04 -11.20
C GLY A 290 7.24 6.29 -10.08
N PHE A 291 8.58 6.30 -10.10
CA PHE A 291 9.43 5.61 -9.14
C PHE A 291 9.57 6.36 -7.82
N VAL A 292 9.61 7.69 -7.84
CA VAL A 292 9.83 8.52 -6.63
C VAL A 292 8.52 8.91 -5.97
N ILE A 293 7.49 9.34 -6.71
CA ILE A 293 6.20 9.81 -6.15
C ILE A 293 5.15 8.68 -6.06
N TRP A 294 5.43 7.53 -6.69
CA TRP A 294 4.55 6.35 -6.72
C TRP A 294 3.19 6.64 -7.35
N THR A 295 3.16 7.57 -8.29
CA THR A 295 1.98 7.82 -9.12
C THR A 295 1.64 6.56 -9.92
N ARG A 296 0.36 6.30 -10.09
CA ARG A 296 -0.13 5.40 -11.14
C ARG A 296 0.08 6.11 -12.48
N ASN A 297 0.27 5.38 -13.59
CA ASN A 297 0.40 6.05 -14.89
C ASN A 297 -0.79 6.97 -15.22
N SER A 298 -2.02 6.63 -14.81
CA SER A 298 -3.19 7.52 -14.97
C SER A 298 -3.09 8.84 -14.19
N GLU A 299 -2.37 8.84 -13.06
CA GLU A 299 -2.10 10.04 -12.25
C GLU A 299 -0.96 10.84 -12.91
N THR A 300 0.13 10.18 -13.34
CA THR A 300 1.24 10.81 -14.09
C THR A 300 0.78 11.51 -15.37
N CYS A 301 -0.02 10.83 -16.20
CA CYS A 301 -0.49 11.38 -17.48
C CYS A 301 -1.37 12.63 -17.30
N GLN A 302 -1.98 12.82 -16.13
CA GLN A 302 -2.87 13.95 -15.85
C GLN A 302 -2.17 15.16 -15.23
N LEU A 303 -0.85 15.12 -15.04
CA LEU A 303 -0.12 16.27 -14.50
C LEU A 303 0.04 17.37 -15.55
N GLN A 304 -0.50 18.54 -15.22
CA GLN A 304 -0.36 19.79 -15.97
C GLN A 304 0.68 20.70 -15.31
N PHE A 305 1.20 21.70 -16.01
CA PHE A 305 2.25 22.57 -15.50
C PHE A 305 1.86 23.27 -14.18
N LYS A 306 0.61 23.71 -14.01
CA LYS A 306 0.07 24.28 -12.75
C LYS A 306 0.10 23.33 -11.54
N HIS A 307 0.36 22.05 -11.75
CA HIS A 307 0.56 21.09 -10.66
C HIS A 307 2.01 21.07 -10.16
N PHE A 308 2.93 21.78 -10.80
CA PHE A 308 4.31 21.94 -10.36
C PHE A 308 4.55 23.38 -9.90
N ASP A 309 5.13 23.54 -8.72
CA ASP A 309 5.67 24.81 -8.26
C ASP A 309 7.21 24.75 -8.31
N PHE A 310 7.75 25.15 -9.46
CA PHE A 310 9.19 25.29 -9.72
C PHE A 310 9.83 26.51 -9.04
N LYS A 311 9.05 27.33 -8.31
CA LYS A 311 9.53 28.49 -7.56
C LYS A 311 9.39 28.31 -6.05
N ALA A 312 9.20 27.07 -5.58
CA ALA A 312 9.06 26.77 -4.17
C ALA A 312 10.32 27.15 -3.40
N GLU A 313 10.17 27.93 -2.33
CA GLU A 313 11.31 28.40 -1.52
C GLU A 313 12.21 27.24 -1.05
N PRO A 314 13.55 27.37 -1.10
CA PRO A 314 14.49 26.36 -0.62
C PRO A 314 14.16 25.89 0.79
N LYS A 315 14.40 24.61 1.08
CA LYS A 315 14.18 24.08 2.43
C LYS A 315 15.40 24.37 3.30
N GLU A 316 15.23 25.28 4.25
CA GLU A 316 16.15 25.45 5.37
C GLU A 316 16.00 24.29 6.37
N CYS A 317 17.09 23.61 6.67
CA CYS A 317 17.17 22.51 7.63
C CYS A 317 17.66 23.02 9.00
N ALA A 318 17.39 22.26 10.07
CA ALA A 318 17.75 22.65 11.45
C ALA A 318 19.26 22.76 11.70
N ASN A 319 20.09 22.26 10.78
CA ASN A 319 21.55 22.39 10.77
C ASN A 319 22.05 23.60 9.94
N GLY A 320 21.16 24.50 9.52
CA GLY A 320 21.49 25.68 8.70
C GLY A 320 21.72 25.40 7.22
N GLN A 321 21.66 24.14 6.76
CA GLN A 321 21.79 23.80 5.35
C GLN A 321 20.51 24.13 4.58
N THR A 322 20.67 24.70 3.38
CA THR A 322 19.56 25.07 2.48
C THR A 322 19.55 24.16 1.26
N PHE A 323 18.42 23.49 0.99
CA PHE A 323 18.27 22.60 -0.17
C PHE A 323 17.27 23.17 -1.18
N PRO A 324 17.65 23.37 -2.46
CA PRO A 324 16.70 23.76 -3.50
C PRO A 324 15.64 22.67 -3.68
N ARG A 325 14.41 23.08 -4.01
CA ARG A 325 13.31 22.17 -4.27
C ARG A 325 12.32 22.76 -5.25
N TYR A 326 11.50 21.89 -5.83
CA TYR A 326 10.18 22.27 -6.33
C TYR A 326 9.12 21.40 -5.64
N SER A 327 7.84 21.75 -5.76
CA SER A 327 6.74 20.90 -5.27
C SER A 327 5.84 20.39 -6.39
N ILE A 328 5.30 19.17 -6.24
CA ILE A 328 4.34 18.56 -7.15
C ILE A 328 3.02 18.34 -6.40
N ASN A 329 1.90 18.75 -7.00
CA ASN A 329 0.55 18.57 -6.49
C ASN A 329 -0.21 17.46 -7.26
N VAL A 330 -0.39 16.30 -6.63
CA VAL A 330 -1.09 15.14 -7.20
C VAL A 330 -2.57 15.09 -6.74
N ARG A 331 -3.36 16.13 -7.03
CA ARG A 331 -4.78 16.24 -6.58
C ARG A 331 -5.65 15.05 -6.95
N HIS A 332 -5.43 14.46 -8.11
CA HIS A 332 -6.26 13.36 -8.63
C HIS A 332 -5.81 11.96 -8.17
N ARG A 333 -5.01 11.86 -7.10
CA ARG A 333 -4.57 10.57 -6.54
C ARG A 333 -5.76 9.78 -6.03
N LYS A 334 -5.89 8.52 -6.47
CA LYS A 334 -6.95 7.61 -6.00
C LYS A 334 -6.88 7.50 -4.48
N ASN A 335 -8.04 7.50 -3.80
CA ASN A 335 -8.26 7.59 -2.35
C ASN A 335 -8.25 9.00 -1.74
N TRP A 336 -7.60 10.00 -2.36
CA TRP A 336 -7.60 11.38 -1.86
C TRP A 336 -8.78 12.22 -2.38
N GLN A 337 -9.26 11.95 -3.59
CA GLN A 337 -10.45 12.61 -4.17
C GLN A 337 -11.64 12.59 -3.19
N HIS A 338 -11.94 11.43 -2.60
CA HIS A 338 -13.03 11.27 -1.64
C HIS A 338 -12.82 12.07 -0.34
N LYS A 339 -11.58 12.27 0.11
CA LYS A 339 -11.25 13.14 1.26
C LYS A 339 -11.46 14.63 0.94
N MET A 340 -11.20 15.04 -0.30
CA MET A 340 -11.50 16.40 -0.76
C MET A 340 -13.02 16.64 -0.86
N GLU A 341 -13.76 15.67 -1.43
CA GLU A 341 -15.23 15.70 -1.52
C GLU A 341 -15.92 15.78 -0.15
N THR A 342 -15.40 15.05 0.84
CA THR A 342 -15.94 15.03 2.22
C THR A 342 -15.50 16.22 3.08
N GLY A 343 -14.73 17.17 2.54
CA GLY A 343 -14.32 18.36 3.29
C GLY A 343 -13.31 18.08 4.42
N GLU A 344 -12.54 16.98 4.35
CA GLU A 344 -11.35 16.75 5.16
C GLU A 344 -10.18 17.66 4.68
N VAL A 345 -10.39 18.97 4.71
CA VAL A 345 -9.49 20.02 4.16
C VAL A 345 -8.13 20.13 4.90
N GLY A 346 -7.92 19.37 5.97
CA GLY A 346 -6.81 19.54 6.91
C GLY A 346 -5.49 18.81 6.60
N LEU A 347 -5.31 18.20 5.43
CA LEU A 347 -4.10 17.41 5.11
C LEU A 347 -3.53 17.73 3.73
N GLU A 348 -2.30 18.24 3.70
CA GLU A 348 -1.48 18.51 2.51
C GLU A 348 -1.01 17.24 1.77
N GLY A 349 -1.68 16.09 1.94
CA GLY A 349 -1.27 14.75 1.48
C GLY A 349 -1.18 14.55 -0.05
N HIS A 350 -1.33 15.62 -0.81
CA HIS A 350 -1.17 15.68 -2.25
C HIS A 350 0.02 16.53 -2.71
N PHE A 351 0.68 17.28 -1.83
CA PHE A 351 1.92 18.01 -2.15
C PHE A 351 3.16 17.17 -1.82
N TYR A 352 4.08 17.07 -2.78
CA TYR A 352 5.34 16.34 -2.66
C TYR A 352 6.48 17.30 -2.92
N ASN A 353 7.36 17.48 -1.94
CA ASN A 353 8.59 18.24 -2.11
C ASN A 353 9.63 17.35 -2.80
N VAL A 354 10.22 17.85 -3.88
CA VAL A 354 11.23 17.16 -4.67
C VAL A 354 12.55 17.90 -4.54
N TYR A 355 13.58 17.14 -4.16
CA TYR A 355 14.94 17.61 -3.94
C TYR A 355 15.88 16.90 -4.92
N GLU A 356 17.02 17.53 -5.20
CA GLU A 356 18.11 16.94 -5.98
C GLU A 356 18.74 15.76 -5.23
N HIS A 357 19.08 14.71 -5.97
CA HIS A 357 19.62 13.45 -5.45
C HIS A 357 20.75 12.93 -6.37
N PRO A 358 21.86 13.68 -6.48
CA PRO A 358 22.95 13.37 -7.41
C PRO A 358 23.67 12.05 -7.05
N GLU A 359 23.48 11.54 -5.84
CA GLU A 359 23.99 10.23 -5.41
C GLU A 359 23.17 9.05 -5.95
N THR A 360 21.97 9.29 -6.47
CA THR A 360 21.09 8.29 -7.11
C THR A 360 20.56 8.78 -8.46
N PRO A 361 21.44 9.07 -9.45
CA PRO A 361 21.06 9.82 -10.66
C PRO A 361 20.06 9.08 -11.55
N ALA A 362 19.98 7.75 -11.46
CA ALA A 362 18.98 6.95 -12.17
C ALA A 362 17.53 7.22 -11.74
N ILE A 363 17.32 7.78 -10.54
CA ILE A 363 16.00 8.12 -9.98
C ILE A 363 15.90 9.57 -9.51
N ASP A 364 16.84 10.44 -9.90
CA ASP A 364 16.80 11.86 -9.56
C ASP A 364 15.67 12.59 -10.29
N LEU A 365 14.50 12.62 -9.64
CA LEU A 365 13.30 13.27 -10.15
C LEU A 365 13.51 14.78 -10.37
N TYR A 366 14.32 15.44 -9.54
CA TYR A 366 14.56 16.88 -9.68
C TYR A 366 15.26 17.16 -11.01
N HIS A 367 16.35 16.43 -11.27
CA HIS A 367 17.14 16.54 -12.48
C HIS A 367 16.35 16.17 -13.75
N HIS A 368 15.68 15.01 -13.76
CA HIS A 368 15.01 14.50 -14.97
C HIS A 368 13.82 15.37 -15.41
N ILE A 369 12.99 15.84 -14.48
CA ILE A 369 11.87 16.74 -14.80
C ILE A 369 12.38 18.10 -15.27
N SER A 370 13.43 18.65 -14.65
CA SER A 370 14.00 19.95 -15.05
C SER A 370 14.56 19.90 -16.47
N ARG A 371 15.39 18.89 -16.78
CA ARG A 371 15.92 18.67 -18.13
C ARG A 371 14.83 18.42 -19.18
N TRP A 372 13.78 17.66 -18.82
CA TRP A 372 12.64 17.47 -19.73
C TRP A 372 11.89 18.78 -19.96
N LYS A 373 11.56 19.54 -18.91
CA LYS A 373 10.87 20.84 -19.02
C LYS A 373 11.63 21.81 -19.92
N GLU A 374 12.92 22.02 -19.66
CA GLU A 374 13.77 22.92 -20.45
C GLU A 374 13.81 22.52 -21.92
N PHE A 375 14.00 21.23 -22.21
CA PHE A 375 13.98 20.71 -23.57
C PHE A 375 12.61 20.86 -24.24
N TYR A 376 11.53 20.61 -23.50
CA TYR A 376 10.15 20.68 -23.98
C TYR A 376 9.77 22.11 -24.35
N GLU A 377 10.12 23.09 -23.51
CA GLU A 377 9.90 24.52 -23.79
C GLU A 377 10.79 25.03 -24.95
N ALA A 378 12.08 24.70 -24.95
CA ALA A 378 13.04 25.23 -25.93
C ALA A 378 12.91 24.63 -27.33
N HIS A 379 12.75 23.31 -27.46
CA HIS A 379 12.87 22.61 -28.74
C HIS A 379 11.54 22.12 -29.32
N VAL A 380 10.59 21.70 -28.48
CA VAL A 380 9.33 21.07 -28.91
C VAL A 380 8.19 22.08 -29.00
N LEU A 381 7.94 22.85 -27.93
CA LEU A 381 6.92 23.91 -27.92
C LEU A 381 7.41 25.23 -28.50
N ARG A 382 8.70 25.54 -28.32
CA ARG A 382 9.31 26.84 -28.66
C ARG A 382 8.62 28.02 -27.97
N ARG A 383 8.07 27.76 -26.78
CA ARG A 383 7.43 28.71 -25.86
C ARG A 383 7.48 28.16 -24.43
N PRO A 384 7.38 29.01 -23.39
CA PRO A 384 7.16 28.56 -22.02
C PRO A 384 5.87 27.74 -21.89
N LEU A 385 5.80 26.88 -20.87
CA LEU A 385 4.59 26.13 -20.53
C LEU A 385 3.51 27.04 -19.94
N ASN A 386 2.29 26.89 -20.44
CA ASN A 386 1.08 27.47 -19.86
C ASN A 386 0.59 26.61 -18.69
N PRO A 387 -0.12 27.18 -17.70
CA PRO A 387 -0.63 26.45 -16.54
C PRO A 387 -1.41 25.15 -16.86
N ASP A 388 -2.17 25.14 -17.96
CA ASP A 388 -3.00 24.01 -18.39
C ASP A 388 -2.31 23.05 -19.39
N ASP A 389 -1.08 23.32 -19.83
CA ASP A 389 -0.33 22.38 -20.67
C ASP A 389 0.02 21.11 -19.86
N TYR A 390 -0.13 19.93 -20.46
CA TYR A 390 0.29 18.68 -19.84
C TYR A 390 1.82 18.57 -19.82
N MET A 391 2.39 18.16 -18.68
CA MET A 391 3.83 17.88 -18.55
C MET A 391 4.24 16.65 -19.38
N PHE A 392 3.31 15.72 -19.57
CA PHE A 392 3.45 14.52 -20.39
C PHE A 392 2.39 14.51 -21.49
N PRO A 393 2.57 15.32 -22.55
CA PRO A 393 1.62 15.44 -23.67
C PRO A 393 1.66 14.22 -24.58
N THR A 394 0.69 14.12 -25.48
CA THR A 394 0.83 13.34 -26.71
C THR A 394 1.83 14.04 -27.63
N ILE A 395 2.92 13.33 -27.94
CA ILE A 395 4.10 13.86 -28.64
C ILE A 395 4.49 12.96 -29.82
N ASN A 396 4.91 13.58 -30.93
CA ASN A 396 5.56 12.95 -32.06
C ASN A 396 7.05 13.29 -31.99
N PHE A 397 7.87 12.34 -31.53
CA PHE A 397 9.31 12.55 -31.34
C PHE A 397 10.03 12.80 -32.67
N ASP A 398 9.68 12.09 -33.75
CA ASP A 398 10.31 12.23 -35.07
C ASP A 398 10.18 13.63 -35.66
N LYS A 399 9.01 14.28 -35.45
CA LYS A 399 8.74 15.65 -35.89
C LYS A 399 9.03 16.70 -34.82
N LEU A 400 9.38 16.28 -33.60
CA LEU A 400 9.51 17.14 -32.41
C LEU A 400 8.32 18.07 -32.19
N THR A 401 7.10 17.57 -32.40
CA THR A 401 5.84 18.30 -32.16
C THR A 401 4.98 17.62 -31.12
N ALA A 402 4.28 18.39 -30.30
CA ALA A 402 3.40 17.87 -29.25
C ALA A 402 2.08 18.64 -29.20
N ASP A 403 0.99 17.91 -28.93
CA ASP A 403 -0.26 18.53 -28.50
C ASP A 403 -0.22 18.68 -26.98
N ALA A 404 0.13 19.89 -26.52
CA ALA A 404 0.20 20.24 -25.11
C ALA A 404 -1.16 20.15 -24.39
N SER A 405 -2.28 20.14 -25.13
CA SER A 405 -3.63 20.07 -24.58
C SER A 405 -4.16 18.64 -24.41
N THR A 406 -3.46 17.63 -24.95
CA THR A 406 -3.85 16.22 -24.87
C THR A 406 -2.79 15.40 -24.11
N PRO A 407 -3.15 14.72 -23.00
CA PRO A 407 -2.19 13.91 -22.24
C PRO A 407 -1.77 12.65 -22.99
N ILE A 408 -0.60 12.09 -22.66
CA ILE A 408 -0.16 10.80 -23.21
C ILE A 408 -1.10 9.65 -22.81
N THR A 409 -1.34 8.73 -23.74
CA THR A 409 -2.21 7.58 -23.49
C THR A 409 -1.49 6.47 -22.70
N ARG A 410 -2.24 5.72 -21.89
CA ARG A 410 -1.72 4.56 -21.14
C ARG A 410 -1.01 3.53 -22.05
N GLN A 411 -1.48 3.36 -23.28
CA GLN A 411 -0.86 2.45 -24.26
C GLN A 411 0.48 2.99 -24.77
N ALA A 412 0.59 4.29 -25.02
CA ALA A 412 1.86 4.91 -25.40
C ALA A 412 2.91 4.80 -24.27
N VAL A 413 2.51 5.04 -23.02
CA VAL A 413 3.43 4.84 -21.87
C VAL A 413 3.85 3.37 -21.75
N GLN A 414 2.94 2.41 -21.95
CA GLN A 414 3.30 0.99 -21.94
C GLN A 414 4.29 0.63 -23.05
N LYS A 415 4.14 1.19 -24.26
CA LYS A 415 5.10 1.01 -25.36
C LYS A 415 6.48 1.57 -24.99
N LEU A 416 6.55 2.76 -24.38
CA LEU A 416 7.80 3.35 -23.91
C LEU A 416 8.50 2.45 -22.86
N ILE A 417 7.76 1.98 -21.84
CA ILE A 417 8.30 1.06 -20.81
C ILE A 417 8.92 -0.18 -21.46
N THR A 418 8.19 -0.86 -22.34
CA THR A 418 8.68 -2.07 -23.00
C THR A 418 9.83 -1.78 -23.95
N ALA A 419 9.84 -0.65 -24.66
CA ALA A 419 10.92 -0.26 -25.57
C ALA A 419 12.23 -0.01 -24.82
N TYR A 420 12.23 0.84 -23.78
CA TYR A 420 13.44 1.15 -23.01
C TYR A 420 13.94 -0.04 -22.19
N ALA A 421 13.04 -0.84 -21.59
CA ALA A 421 13.45 -2.05 -20.89
C ALA A 421 14.08 -3.09 -21.83
N THR A 422 13.55 -3.26 -23.05
CA THR A 422 14.15 -4.15 -24.06
C THR A 422 15.49 -3.61 -24.56
N ALA A 423 15.57 -2.32 -24.87
CA ALA A 423 16.78 -1.68 -25.40
C ALA A 423 17.93 -1.64 -24.37
N ALA A 424 17.61 -1.56 -23.07
CA ALA A 424 18.56 -1.69 -21.97
C ALA A 424 18.90 -3.16 -21.61
N GLY A 425 18.40 -4.15 -22.36
CA GLY A 425 18.75 -5.57 -22.18
C GLY A 425 18.08 -6.27 -20.99
N LEU A 426 16.96 -5.76 -20.45
CA LEU A 426 16.30 -6.37 -19.30
C LEU A 426 15.54 -7.64 -19.69
N SER A 427 15.97 -8.79 -19.17
CA SER A 427 15.52 -10.15 -19.57
C SER A 427 14.01 -10.41 -19.46
N GLN A 428 13.27 -9.63 -18.66
CA GLN A 428 11.82 -9.73 -18.51
C GLN A 428 11.08 -8.42 -18.85
N ALA A 429 11.58 -7.66 -19.82
CA ALA A 429 11.01 -6.38 -20.27
C ALA A 429 9.49 -6.42 -20.53
N HIS A 430 8.95 -7.54 -21.01
CA HIS A 430 7.52 -7.75 -21.26
C HIS A 430 6.65 -7.83 -19.98
N LYS A 431 7.25 -8.12 -18.81
CA LYS A 431 6.53 -8.19 -17.52
C LYS A 431 6.41 -6.82 -16.82
N TYR A 432 7.15 -5.81 -17.28
CA TYR A 432 7.01 -4.45 -16.80
C TYR A 432 5.76 -3.80 -17.41
N THR A 433 4.79 -3.51 -16.55
CA THR A 433 3.56 -2.81 -16.96
C THR A 433 3.45 -1.43 -16.33
N THR A 434 2.38 -0.70 -16.64
CA THR A 434 2.03 0.64 -16.09
C THR A 434 2.06 0.85 -14.56
N HIS A 435 2.39 -0.15 -13.75
CA HIS A 435 2.54 -0.06 -12.30
C HIS A 435 3.95 -0.45 -11.80
N CYS A 436 4.89 -0.78 -12.69
CA CYS A 436 6.24 -1.26 -12.35
C CYS A 436 7.05 -0.25 -11.53
N PHE A 437 7.06 1.02 -11.93
CA PHE A 437 7.78 2.09 -11.24
C PHE A 437 7.23 2.33 -9.83
N ARG A 438 5.89 2.42 -9.70
CA ARG A 438 5.21 2.57 -8.41
C ARG A 438 5.55 1.43 -7.45
N ARG A 439 5.59 0.18 -7.94
CA ARG A 439 5.90 -1.00 -7.12
C ARG A 439 7.38 -1.00 -6.71
N GLY A 440 8.28 -0.81 -7.67
CA GLY A 440 9.72 -0.82 -7.46
C GLY A 440 10.21 0.32 -6.57
N GLY A 441 9.63 1.51 -6.71
CA GLY A 441 9.91 2.66 -5.84
C GLY A 441 9.47 2.43 -4.39
N ALA A 442 8.30 1.81 -4.19
CA ALA A 442 7.79 1.48 -2.87
C ALA A 442 8.65 0.38 -2.19
N GLN A 443 9.01 -0.67 -2.93
CA GLN A 443 9.94 -1.70 -2.46
C GLN A 443 11.34 -1.13 -2.19
N TYR A 444 11.84 -0.23 -3.05
CA TYR A 444 13.12 0.43 -2.84
C TYR A 444 13.12 1.21 -1.52
N ARG A 445 12.18 2.13 -1.30
CA ARG A 445 12.14 2.87 -0.02
C ARG A 445 11.81 1.99 1.18
N PHE A 446 11.15 0.84 1.01
CA PHE A 446 10.85 -0.05 2.14
C PHE A 446 12.02 -0.99 2.49
N MET A 447 12.76 -1.52 1.50
CA MET A 447 13.71 -2.64 1.69
C MET A 447 15.10 -2.41 1.08
N TYR A 448 15.18 -1.81 -0.11
CA TYR A 448 16.44 -1.81 -0.90
C TYR A 448 17.21 -0.48 -0.90
N ALA A 449 16.65 0.58 -0.33
CA ALA A 449 17.38 1.82 -0.09
C ALA A 449 18.49 1.57 0.94
N PRO A 450 19.59 2.34 0.92
CA PRO A 450 20.65 2.27 1.94
C PRO A 450 20.08 2.40 3.36
N ILE A 451 20.75 1.77 4.32
CA ILE A 451 20.39 1.83 5.74
C ILE A 451 20.19 3.29 6.17
N GLY A 452 19.08 3.58 6.86
CA GLY A 452 18.69 4.93 7.27
C GLY A 452 18.08 5.82 6.18
N LYS A 453 18.16 5.44 4.89
CA LYS A 453 17.36 6.03 3.79
C LYS A 453 16.05 5.27 3.52
N ARG A 454 15.84 4.13 4.20
CA ARG A 454 14.58 3.36 4.20
C ARG A 454 13.47 4.05 4.99
N TRP A 455 12.22 3.69 4.72
CA TRP A 455 11.02 4.40 5.17
C TRP A 455 10.08 3.48 5.96
N THR A 456 9.60 3.98 7.11
CA THR A 456 8.62 3.27 7.94
C THR A 456 7.31 3.02 7.21
N MET A 457 6.61 1.94 7.57
CA MET A 457 5.31 1.57 6.98
C MET A 457 4.28 2.72 6.98
N SER A 458 4.28 3.57 8.01
CA SER A 458 3.45 4.77 8.07
C SER A 458 3.79 5.80 7.00
N ARG A 459 5.09 6.02 6.72
CA ARG A 459 5.56 6.90 5.64
C ARG A 459 5.27 6.29 4.27
N ILE A 460 5.48 4.98 4.08
CA ILE A 460 5.08 4.26 2.87
C ILE A 460 3.58 4.50 2.59
N ARG A 461 2.73 4.21 3.58
CA ARG A 461 1.27 4.33 3.48
C ARG A 461 0.81 5.74 3.06
N TRP A 462 1.37 6.77 3.71
CA TRP A 462 1.08 8.17 3.40
C TRP A 462 1.51 8.52 1.97
N TRP A 463 2.78 8.25 1.63
CA TRP A 463 3.40 8.68 0.38
C TRP A 463 2.75 8.04 -0.85
N GLY A 464 2.35 6.77 -0.78
CA GLY A 464 1.64 6.11 -1.87
C GLY A 464 0.15 6.45 -1.97
N GLY A 465 -0.43 7.15 -0.98
CA GLY A 465 -1.87 7.43 -0.90
C GLY A 465 -2.71 6.17 -0.65
N TRP A 466 -2.25 5.25 0.19
CA TRP A 466 -3.05 4.10 0.64
C TRP A 466 -4.09 4.54 1.68
N ALA A 467 -5.30 4.00 1.59
CA ALA A 467 -6.42 4.42 2.43
C ALA A 467 -6.27 3.92 3.87
N GLU A 468 -6.79 4.69 4.83
CA GLU A 468 -6.74 4.34 6.27
C GLU A 468 -7.50 3.04 6.62
N GLY A 469 -8.44 2.62 5.77
CA GLY A 469 -9.17 1.35 5.89
C GLY A 469 -8.56 0.15 5.14
N GLU A 470 -7.51 0.34 4.30
CA GLU A 470 -6.82 -0.78 3.67
C GLU A 470 -6.02 -1.57 4.71
N SER A 471 -6.15 -2.90 4.73
CA SER A 471 -5.46 -3.76 5.70
C SER A 471 -3.94 -3.72 5.50
N GLY A 472 -3.18 -3.68 6.60
CA GLY A 472 -1.71 -3.71 6.58
C GLY A 472 -1.19 -4.88 5.76
N ASP A 473 -1.77 -6.07 5.94
CA ASP A 473 -1.48 -7.31 5.22
C ASP A 473 -1.53 -7.14 3.69
N THR A 474 -2.41 -6.28 3.17
CA THR A 474 -2.53 -6.07 1.72
C THR A 474 -1.44 -5.15 1.19
N LEU A 475 -0.98 -4.18 2.00
CA LEU A 475 0.20 -3.39 1.68
C LEU A 475 1.49 -4.21 1.82
N ILE A 476 1.58 -5.04 2.86
CA ILE A 476 2.71 -5.97 3.08
C ILE A 476 2.78 -6.97 1.92
N ARG A 477 1.66 -7.62 1.55
CA ARG A 477 1.61 -8.47 0.33
C ARG A 477 2.00 -7.71 -0.93
N TYR A 478 1.57 -6.47 -1.12
CA TYR A 478 1.98 -5.66 -2.29
C TYR A 478 3.51 -5.43 -2.37
N LEU A 479 4.15 -5.22 -1.22
CA LEU A 479 5.59 -5.02 -1.10
C LEU A 479 6.36 -6.36 -1.23
N LEU A 480 5.85 -7.45 -0.64
CA LEU A 480 6.54 -8.74 -0.55
C LEU A 480 6.19 -9.77 -1.65
N ASP A 481 5.12 -9.61 -2.44
CA ASP A 481 4.65 -10.62 -3.44
C ASP A 481 5.69 -10.98 -4.53
N GLU A 482 6.84 -10.29 -4.60
CA GLU A 482 7.96 -10.64 -5.49
C GLU A 482 9.17 -11.26 -4.77
N LEU A 483 9.23 -11.25 -3.42
CA LEU A 483 10.34 -11.87 -2.68
C LEU A 483 10.19 -13.38 -2.48
N HIS A 484 8.97 -13.91 -2.56
CA HIS A 484 8.72 -15.36 -2.50
C HIS A 484 9.44 -16.18 -3.59
N THR A 485 10.02 -15.53 -4.60
CA THR A 485 10.82 -16.17 -5.67
C THR A 485 12.32 -15.83 -5.61
N TYR A 486 12.80 -15.18 -4.54
CA TYR A 486 14.20 -14.76 -4.41
C TYR A 486 14.85 -15.11 -3.06
N GLU A 487 14.05 -15.46 -2.05
CA GLU A 487 14.54 -15.93 -0.75
C GLU A 487 14.40 -17.46 -0.65
N GLU A 488 15.35 -18.20 -1.22
CA GLU A 488 15.38 -19.68 -1.20
C GLU A 488 16.42 -20.25 -0.22
N ASP A 489 17.35 -19.43 0.28
CA ASP A 489 18.41 -19.84 1.20
C ASP A 489 18.31 -19.06 2.52
N HIS A 490 17.90 -19.75 3.58
CA HIS A 490 17.72 -19.20 4.93
C HIS A 490 18.54 -19.94 6.00
N ARG A 491 19.45 -20.86 5.61
CA ARG A 491 20.12 -21.77 6.56
C ARG A 491 20.92 -21.02 7.64
N ASP A 492 21.45 -19.86 7.30
CA ASP A 492 22.28 -19.02 8.17
C ASP A 492 21.49 -17.88 8.86
N ALA A 493 20.16 -17.86 8.79
CA ALA A 493 19.31 -16.81 9.38
C ALA A 493 19.37 -16.71 10.91
N LEU A 494 19.95 -17.72 11.58
CA LEU A 494 20.23 -17.72 13.02
C LEU A 494 21.70 -17.36 13.34
N CYS A 495 22.52 -17.02 12.35
CA CYS A 495 23.90 -16.61 12.57
C CYS A 495 23.94 -15.38 13.49
N PRO A 496 24.66 -15.42 14.64
CA PRO A 496 24.76 -14.27 15.54
C PRO A 496 25.34 -13.03 14.86
N VAL A 497 26.22 -13.24 13.88
CA VAL A 497 26.92 -12.23 13.08
C VAL A 497 26.60 -12.45 11.60
N ASP A 498 25.32 -12.27 11.23
CA ASP A 498 24.91 -12.28 9.83
C ASP A 498 25.35 -10.98 9.13
N GLU A 499 26.40 -11.04 8.31
CA GLU A 499 26.84 -9.93 7.47
C GLU A 499 25.76 -9.52 6.44
N SER A 500 24.92 -10.47 6.01
CA SER A 500 23.82 -10.24 5.07
C SER A 500 22.62 -9.53 5.69
N ALA A 501 22.48 -9.51 7.02
CA ALA A 501 21.43 -8.78 7.73
C ALA A 501 21.45 -7.27 7.43
N ASN A 502 22.62 -6.71 7.09
CA ASN A 502 22.74 -5.31 6.63
C ASN A 502 21.96 -5.05 5.33
N ASN A 503 21.76 -6.07 4.49
CA ASN A 503 21.01 -5.97 3.24
C ASN A 503 19.49 -6.06 3.44
N THR A 504 19.00 -6.47 4.62
CA THR A 504 17.56 -6.65 4.90
C THR A 504 16.99 -5.56 5.82
N HIS A 505 15.66 -5.40 5.85
CA HIS A 505 14.99 -4.40 6.69
C HIS A 505 15.20 -4.62 8.20
N MET A 506 15.48 -5.85 8.63
CA MET A 506 15.52 -6.23 10.04
C MET A 506 16.88 -6.00 10.72
N GLY A 507 17.94 -5.72 9.95
CA GLY A 507 19.29 -5.46 10.49
C GLY A 507 19.58 -4.01 10.87
N GLU A 508 18.77 -3.03 10.45
CA GLU A 508 19.09 -1.59 10.60
C GLU A 508 19.32 -1.16 12.05
N ASP A 509 18.54 -1.72 13.00
CA ASP A 509 18.64 -1.40 14.43
C ASP A 509 19.98 -1.85 15.04
N ARG A 510 20.69 -2.83 14.43
CA ARG A 510 22.01 -3.27 14.90
C ARG A 510 23.13 -2.35 14.43
N SER A 511 23.02 -1.80 13.23
CA SER A 511 24.07 -1.00 12.57
C SER A 511 23.90 0.51 12.75
N LEU A 512 22.71 0.97 13.13
CA LEU A 512 22.43 2.37 13.52
C LEU A 512 22.31 2.58 15.03
N ARG A 513 22.43 1.55 15.87
CA ARG A 513 22.40 1.75 17.33
C ARG A 513 23.55 2.67 17.75
N PRO A 514 23.32 3.62 18.67
CA PRO A 514 24.40 4.39 19.28
C PRO A 514 25.46 3.45 19.86
N PHE A 515 26.73 3.80 19.71
CA PHE A 515 27.84 3.10 20.32
C PHE A 515 27.63 3.06 21.84
N THR A 516 27.41 1.86 22.40
CA THR A 516 27.02 1.71 23.81
C THR A 516 28.27 1.62 24.69
N ALA A 517 28.09 1.86 25.99
CA ALA A 517 29.16 1.64 26.98
C ALA A 517 29.66 0.18 27.00
N ASP A 518 28.86 -0.79 26.55
CA ASP A 518 29.26 -2.19 26.45
C ASP A 518 30.16 -2.46 25.23
N ASP A 519 29.87 -1.81 24.11
CA ASP A 519 30.74 -1.84 22.92
C ASP A 519 32.09 -1.16 23.22
N GLY A 520 32.05 -0.07 23.99
CA GLY A 520 33.24 0.61 24.51
C GLY A 520 34.11 -0.29 25.39
N ARG A 521 33.50 -1.06 26.31
CA ARG A 521 34.22 -2.05 27.13
C ARG A 521 34.85 -3.14 26.27
N LYS A 522 34.08 -3.75 25.36
CA LYS A 522 34.57 -4.83 24.47
C LYS A 522 35.69 -4.37 23.56
N LEU A 523 35.60 -3.16 23.00
CA LEU A 523 36.67 -2.56 22.20
C LEU A 523 37.92 -2.31 23.06
N TYR A 524 37.76 -1.77 24.27
CA TYR A 524 38.86 -1.54 25.20
C TYR A 524 39.55 -2.85 25.63
N GLU A 525 38.78 -3.87 25.99
CA GLU A 525 39.27 -5.21 26.34
C GLU A 525 40.04 -5.85 25.17
N HIS A 526 39.51 -5.75 23.95
CA HIS A 526 40.18 -6.24 22.75
C HIS A 526 41.51 -5.51 22.49
N CYS A 527 41.52 -4.17 22.54
CA CYS A 527 42.75 -3.39 22.38
C CYS A 527 43.78 -3.68 23.49
N ASN A 528 43.34 -3.84 24.74
CA ASN A 528 44.20 -4.16 25.87
C ASN A 528 44.80 -5.58 25.73
N SER A 529 44.00 -6.55 25.26
CA SER A 529 44.50 -7.89 24.93
C SER A 529 45.54 -7.84 23.81
N LEU A 530 45.28 -7.11 22.73
CA LEU A 530 46.21 -6.97 21.59
C LEU A 530 47.54 -6.35 22.03
N LEU A 531 47.48 -5.31 22.86
CA LEU A 531 48.66 -4.67 23.44
C LEU A 531 49.47 -5.64 24.32
N ARG A 532 48.82 -6.42 25.20
CA ARG A 532 49.48 -7.45 26.01
C ARG A 532 50.21 -8.47 25.15
N THR A 533 49.54 -9.06 24.16
CA THR A 533 50.14 -10.04 23.26
C THR A 533 51.34 -9.47 22.49
N GLN A 534 51.27 -8.20 22.05
CA GLN A 534 52.44 -7.54 21.43
C GLN A 534 53.59 -7.28 22.41
N PHE A 535 53.30 -6.90 23.65
CA PHE A 535 54.31 -6.73 24.70
C PHE A 535 54.96 -8.06 25.09
N GLU A 536 54.19 -9.14 25.22
CA GLU A 536 54.67 -10.50 25.49
C GLU A 536 55.58 -10.96 24.34
N THR A 537 55.11 -10.87 23.09
CA THR A 537 55.90 -11.21 21.88
C THR A 537 57.20 -10.39 21.78
N LEU A 538 57.17 -9.11 22.15
CA LEU A 538 58.37 -8.26 22.17
C LEU A 538 59.33 -8.67 23.29
N THR A 539 58.81 -8.99 24.46
CA THR A 539 59.60 -9.42 25.63
C THR A 539 60.28 -10.74 25.36
N GLU A 540 59.59 -11.72 24.77
CA GLU A 540 60.18 -12.99 24.32
C GLU A 540 61.32 -12.76 23.33
N LYS A 541 61.11 -11.92 22.30
CA LYS A 541 62.16 -11.59 21.31
C LYS A 541 63.36 -10.85 21.89
N VAL A 542 63.17 -10.07 22.96
CA VAL A 542 64.26 -9.42 23.69
C VAL A 542 65.02 -10.43 24.56
N MET A 543 64.31 -11.30 25.27
CA MET A 543 64.91 -12.34 26.10
C MET A 543 65.69 -13.36 25.27
N ASP A 544 65.15 -13.81 24.13
CA ASP A 544 65.81 -14.71 23.18
C ASP A 544 67.11 -14.09 22.64
N ARG A 545 67.10 -12.79 22.31
CA ARG A 545 68.31 -12.03 21.95
C ARG A 545 69.33 -11.92 23.08
N ILE A 546 68.89 -11.77 24.33
CA ILE A 546 69.80 -11.70 25.49
C ILE A 546 70.45 -13.07 25.73
N VAL A 547 69.67 -14.15 25.72
CA VAL A 547 70.15 -15.53 25.91
C VAL A 547 71.16 -15.91 24.81
N THR A 548 70.82 -15.67 23.54
CA THR A 548 71.75 -15.92 22.42
C THR A 548 72.99 -15.02 22.43
N SER A 549 72.95 -13.85 23.08
CA SER A 549 74.13 -13.00 23.29
C SER A 549 75.07 -13.51 24.39
N THR A 550 74.56 -14.29 25.36
CA THR A 550 75.35 -14.78 26.51
C THR A 550 76.13 -16.08 26.25
N GLU A 551 75.92 -16.76 25.12
CA GLU A 551 76.61 -18.03 24.79
C GLU A 551 77.88 -17.88 23.93
N SER A 552 78.38 -16.65 23.72
CA SER A 552 79.64 -16.42 23.00
C SER A 552 80.83 -16.17 23.96
N PRO A 553 81.86 -17.05 23.98
CA PRO A 553 82.98 -16.91 24.90
C PRO A 553 84.00 -15.84 24.47
N SER A 554 84.19 -14.87 25.35
CA SER A 554 85.36 -13.98 25.55
C SER A 554 86.56 -14.13 24.58
N ILE A 555 86.86 -13.06 23.83
CA ILE A 555 88.23 -12.69 23.43
C ILE A 555 88.51 -11.24 23.87
N ALA A 556 89.76 -11.02 24.32
CA ALA A 556 90.23 -9.89 25.13
C ALA A 556 90.40 -8.55 24.38
N PRO A 557 90.52 -7.41 25.10
CA PRO A 557 90.71 -6.09 24.49
C PRO A 557 92.15 -5.89 24.00
N VAL A 558 92.31 -5.30 22.82
CA VAL A 558 93.60 -4.84 22.28
C VAL A 558 93.54 -3.35 22.02
N TYR A 559 94.39 -2.58 22.70
CA TYR A 559 94.68 -1.19 22.36
C TYR A 559 95.48 -1.13 21.06
N GLN A 560 95.11 -0.25 20.12
CA GLN A 560 96.12 0.50 19.37
C GLN A 560 95.59 1.78 18.71
N THR A 561 96.52 2.71 18.50
CA THR A 561 96.30 4.14 18.26
C THR A 561 96.88 4.60 16.92
N VAL A 562 96.19 5.56 16.30
CA VAL A 562 96.68 6.56 15.31
C VAL A 562 96.94 6.05 13.87
N ALA A 563 96.49 6.87 12.90
CA ALA A 563 96.57 6.68 11.44
C ALA A 563 97.92 7.16 10.84
N PRO A 564 98.23 6.92 9.55
CA PRO A 564 97.87 7.93 8.52
C PRO A 564 97.68 7.48 7.03
N VAL A 565 96.80 8.19 6.30
CA VAL A 565 97.00 8.82 4.95
C VAL A 565 97.10 8.01 3.61
N SER A 566 96.31 8.49 2.62
CA SER A 566 96.51 8.59 1.14
C SER A 566 96.08 7.56 0.06
N VAL A 567 95.19 8.05 -0.83
CA VAL A 567 95.27 8.12 -2.33
C VAL A 567 95.02 6.87 -3.23
N SER A 568 93.82 6.84 -3.85
CA SER A 568 93.42 6.76 -5.29
C SER A 568 94.33 6.17 -6.40
N PRO A 569 93.79 5.84 -7.63
CA PRO A 569 92.46 5.35 -8.10
C PRO A 569 92.66 4.06 -9.00
N PRO A 570 92.29 3.89 -10.31
CA PRO A 570 91.11 4.22 -11.17
C PRO A 570 90.53 3.03 -12.05
N VAL A 571 89.63 3.32 -13.02
CA VAL A 571 89.41 2.66 -14.37
C VAL A 571 88.19 1.71 -14.66
N HIS A 572 87.36 2.14 -15.63
CA HIS A 572 86.38 1.53 -16.61
C HIS A 572 85.53 0.24 -16.38
N ALA A 573 84.18 0.41 -16.31
CA ALA A 573 83.13 0.23 -17.38
C ALA A 573 83.18 -0.94 -18.43
N PRO A 574 82.07 -1.31 -19.16
CA PRO A 574 80.63 -0.96 -19.08
C PRO A 574 79.63 -2.17 -19.26
N VAL A 575 78.31 -1.87 -19.42
CA VAL A 575 77.26 -2.50 -20.32
C VAL A 575 75.86 -2.70 -19.67
N THR A 576 74.95 -1.72 -19.91
CA THR A 576 73.52 -1.76 -20.39
C THR A 576 72.50 -2.81 -19.86
N THR A 577 71.18 -2.57 -19.65
CA THR A 577 70.16 -1.49 -19.92
C THR A 577 69.09 -1.42 -18.77
N GLY A 578 68.14 -0.48 -18.66
CA GLY A 578 68.00 0.86 -19.29
C GLY A 578 66.58 1.43 -19.53
N SER A 579 65.93 2.08 -18.52
CA SER A 579 64.81 3.09 -18.66
C SER A 579 63.39 2.55 -18.97
N TYR A 580 62.22 3.14 -18.61
CA TYR A 580 61.74 4.50 -18.26
C TYR A 580 60.74 4.43 -17.05
N ALA A 581 60.26 5.48 -16.33
CA ALA A 581 59.66 6.77 -16.72
C ALA A 581 59.59 7.76 -15.48
N PRO A 582 58.91 8.95 -15.46
CA PRO A 582 59.57 10.18 -14.99
C PRO A 582 58.99 10.94 -13.76
N SER A 583 59.80 11.90 -13.30
CA SER A 583 59.59 13.06 -12.40
C SER A 583 58.42 13.99 -12.82
N TYR A 584 57.90 15.01 -12.10
CA TYR A 584 58.18 15.84 -10.89
C TYR A 584 56.82 16.57 -10.53
N PRO A 585 56.67 17.62 -9.66
CA PRO A 585 57.53 18.26 -8.64
C PRO A 585 56.90 18.41 -7.22
N SER A 586 57.68 18.96 -6.27
CA SER A 586 57.29 19.29 -4.89
C SER A 586 57.18 20.80 -4.63
N VAL A 587 56.21 21.28 -3.81
CA VAL A 587 56.27 22.43 -2.86
C VAL A 587 54.91 22.57 -2.11
N PRO A 588 54.76 23.36 -1.00
CA PRO A 588 55.71 23.75 0.06
C PRO A 588 55.18 23.54 1.52
N TYR A 589 56.06 23.69 2.52
CA TYR A 589 55.74 23.90 3.95
C TYR A 589 55.08 25.29 4.18
N HIS A 590 54.10 25.50 5.09
CA HIS A 590 54.20 25.89 6.53
C HIS A 590 52.85 26.57 6.93
N PRO A 591 52.55 26.97 8.20
CA PRO A 591 53.17 26.64 9.49
C PRO A 591 52.18 26.12 10.57
N THR A 592 52.72 25.71 11.72
CA THR A 592 52.05 25.33 12.97
C THR A 592 51.49 26.52 13.75
N ALA A 593 50.38 26.33 14.47
CA ALA A 593 49.85 27.29 15.44
C ALA A 593 50.10 26.84 16.90
N SER A 594 50.49 27.78 17.74
CA SER A 594 50.95 27.55 19.13
C SER A 594 49.80 27.62 20.14
N TYR A 595 49.83 26.77 21.17
CA TYR A 595 49.01 26.91 22.40
C TYR A 595 49.91 27.33 23.58
N PRO A 596 49.45 28.22 24.48
CA PRO A 596 50.20 28.60 25.68
C PRO A 596 49.97 27.62 26.86
N ALA A 597 51.03 27.34 27.62
CA ALA A 597 50.97 26.83 29.00
C ALA A 597 50.68 28.00 29.98
N ALA A 598 50.42 27.91 31.28
CA ALA A 598 50.65 26.92 32.37
C ALA A 598 49.65 27.29 33.53
N PRO A 599 49.79 26.99 34.86
CA PRO A 599 50.89 26.42 35.67
C PRO A 599 50.48 25.25 36.63
N PRO A 600 51.38 24.72 37.51
CA PRO A 600 51.21 23.44 38.21
C PRO A 600 51.17 23.48 39.76
N GLU A 601 50.79 22.37 40.40
CA GLU A 601 51.05 21.96 41.82
C GLU A 601 50.41 20.56 42.07
N SER A 602 50.76 19.69 43.02
CA SER A 602 52.05 19.24 43.60
C SER A 602 51.86 17.83 44.25
N PHE A 603 52.93 17.17 44.73
CA PHE A 603 52.95 15.74 45.11
C PHE A 603 52.20 15.33 46.41
N HIS A 604 51.61 14.12 46.40
CA HIS A 604 51.55 12.98 47.37
C HIS A 604 52.17 13.06 48.81
N PRO A 605 52.00 12.05 49.73
CA PRO A 605 51.00 10.95 49.88
C PRO A 605 50.52 10.69 51.37
N ARG A 606 49.60 9.72 51.64
CA ARG A 606 49.81 8.48 52.47
C ARG A 606 48.55 7.80 53.09
N HIS A 607 48.66 6.46 53.19
CA HIS A 607 48.15 5.50 54.20
C HIS A 607 46.69 4.98 54.23
N SER A 608 46.59 3.66 54.04
CA SER A 608 45.53 2.72 54.50
C SER A 608 45.74 2.33 55.99
N PRO A 609 44.81 1.61 56.67
CA PRO A 609 44.67 0.15 56.46
C PRO A 609 43.24 -0.47 56.62
N HIS A 610 43.13 -1.73 56.20
CA HIS A 610 42.02 -2.69 56.40
C HIS A 610 41.79 -3.07 57.90
N PRO A 611 40.70 -3.78 58.28
CA PRO A 611 40.82 -5.25 58.38
C PRO A 611 39.55 -6.15 58.20
N TYR A 612 39.84 -7.43 57.92
CA TYR A 612 39.11 -8.71 58.14
C TYR A 612 37.82 -9.18 57.38
N LEU A 613 37.99 -10.39 56.82
CA LEU A 613 37.06 -11.45 56.36
C LEU A 613 36.68 -12.39 57.58
N PRO A 614 35.81 -13.43 57.53
CA PRO A 614 35.64 -14.40 56.41
C PRO A 614 34.31 -15.19 56.23
N ALA A 615 34.35 -16.14 55.28
CA ALA A 615 33.69 -17.47 55.22
C ALA A 615 32.48 -17.70 54.28
N HIS A 616 32.77 -18.44 53.20
CA HIS A 616 31.90 -19.39 52.47
C HIS A 616 31.71 -20.68 53.32
N PRO A 617 30.71 -21.59 53.11
CA PRO A 617 30.56 -22.38 51.86
C PRO A 617 29.16 -22.94 51.45
N TYR A 618 29.17 -23.68 50.33
CA TYR A 618 28.21 -24.66 49.79
C TYR A 618 27.05 -24.24 48.84
N HIS A 619 27.12 -24.81 47.64
CA HIS A 619 26.01 -25.20 46.75
C HIS A 619 25.49 -26.58 47.19
N PRO A 620 24.23 -27.00 46.91
CA PRO A 620 23.95 -27.63 45.60
C PRO A 620 22.50 -27.55 45.03
N SER A 621 22.39 -27.86 43.73
CA SER A 621 21.31 -28.58 43.01
C SER A 621 19.79 -28.28 43.14
N TYR A 622 19.20 -27.94 41.98
CA TYR A 622 17.96 -28.47 41.35
C TYR A 622 16.55 -28.47 42.03
N SER A 623 15.59 -27.94 41.27
CA SER A 623 14.24 -28.50 40.95
C SER A 623 12.94 -27.82 41.46
N SER A 624 12.06 -27.53 40.49
CA SER A 624 10.57 -27.66 40.46
C SER A 624 9.62 -26.98 41.48
N HIS A 625 9.02 -25.86 41.05
CA HIS A 625 7.61 -25.44 41.22
C HIS A 625 6.97 -25.41 42.66
N PRO A 626 5.65 -25.15 42.86
CA PRO A 626 5.14 -23.78 43.01
C PRO A 626 4.26 -23.52 44.26
N GLY A 627 4.28 -22.31 44.85
CA GLY A 627 3.28 -21.98 45.90
C GLY A 627 3.43 -20.65 46.67
N TYR A 628 2.61 -19.65 46.27
CA TYR A 628 1.71 -18.82 47.10
C TYR A 628 2.14 -18.01 48.38
N TRP A 629 1.67 -16.74 48.40
CA TRP A 629 1.45 -15.79 49.52
C TRP A 629 2.67 -15.10 50.20
N PRO A 630 2.53 -13.92 50.87
CA PRO A 630 1.52 -12.83 50.79
C PRO A 630 2.15 -11.39 50.62
N ALA A 631 1.39 -10.33 50.93
CA ALA A 631 1.72 -8.89 50.77
C ALA A 631 2.83 -8.34 51.70
N PRO A 632 3.30 -7.07 51.48
CA PRO A 632 2.81 -5.98 52.34
C PRO A 632 2.65 -4.58 51.69
N HIS A 633 1.99 -3.65 52.42
CA HIS A 633 1.88 -2.21 52.11
C HIS A 633 3.08 -1.38 52.71
N PRO A 634 3.03 -0.04 52.90
CA PRO A 634 3.70 0.92 52.02
C PRO A 634 4.66 1.88 52.78
N PRO A 635 5.23 2.90 52.09
CA PRO A 635 5.64 4.13 52.77
C PRO A 635 5.03 5.42 52.19
N GLN A 636 4.99 6.44 53.05
CA GLN A 636 4.41 7.76 52.85
C GLN A 636 5.44 8.81 52.38
N ALA A 637 5.00 9.83 51.64
CA ALA A 637 5.48 11.23 51.68
C ALA A 637 4.54 12.09 50.81
N ARG A 638 3.58 12.86 51.35
CA ARG A 638 3.70 14.23 51.90
C ARG A 638 4.41 15.25 50.99
N ALA A 639 3.68 16.33 50.69
CA ALA A 639 4.06 17.42 49.81
C ALA A 639 4.59 18.66 50.56
N TYR A 640 5.17 19.61 49.81
CA TYR A 640 5.24 21.03 50.18
C TYR A 640 5.02 21.92 48.94
N SER A 641 4.49 23.11 49.15
CA SER A 641 4.12 24.08 48.11
C SER A 641 4.94 25.37 48.18
N SER A 642 5.06 26.03 47.02
CA SER A 642 5.05 27.50 46.79
C SER A 642 5.97 28.45 47.57
N LEU A 643 6.60 29.38 46.84
CA LEU A 643 6.70 30.80 47.24
C LEU A 643 6.93 31.72 46.01
N GLN A 644 6.63 33.02 46.16
CA GLN A 644 6.64 34.06 45.11
C GLN A 644 7.70 35.16 45.36
N ALA A 645 8.20 35.79 44.28
CA ALA A 645 8.59 37.22 44.15
C ALA A 645 9.02 37.44 42.67
N ALA A 646 8.67 38.47 41.89
CA ALA A 646 8.42 39.90 42.08
C ALA A 646 9.69 40.79 42.06
N ASN A 647 10.02 41.39 40.91
CA ASN A 647 10.30 42.84 40.77
C ASN A 647 10.49 43.32 39.31
N SER A 648 10.34 44.63 39.12
CA SER A 648 10.31 45.39 37.85
C SER A 648 11.59 46.20 37.58
N ASN A 649 11.77 46.70 36.33
CA ASN A 649 12.19 48.09 36.03
C ASN A 649 12.15 48.41 34.50
N GLU A 650 12.23 49.71 34.17
CA GLU A 650 11.76 50.33 32.91
C GLU A 650 12.86 50.71 31.88
N ALA A 651 12.49 50.70 30.58
CA ALA A 651 12.73 51.72 29.50
C ALA A 651 14.16 52.31 29.23
N PRO A 652 14.42 53.07 28.12
CA PRO A 652 13.55 53.57 27.03
C PRO A 652 14.06 53.40 25.56
N LEU A 653 13.32 54.02 24.61
CA LEU A 653 13.51 54.07 23.13
C LEU A 653 14.50 55.18 22.66
N PRO A 654 14.89 55.28 21.36
CA PRO A 654 14.08 55.91 20.28
C PRO A 654 14.08 55.08 18.95
N ALA A 655 13.13 55.10 18.01
CA ALA A 655 12.22 56.12 17.44
C ALA A 655 12.78 56.92 16.23
N HIS A 656 12.29 56.60 15.02
CA HIS A 656 12.14 57.46 13.84
C HIS A 656 11.28 56.72 12.78
N ASP A 657 10.59 57.35 11.83
CA ASP A 657 9.50 58.35 11.83
C ASP A 657 8.97 58.41 10.36
N LEU A 658 7.91 59.20 10.12
CA LEU A 658 7.29 59.57 8.84
C LEU A 658 6.28 58.56 8.24
N ARG A 659 5.08 58.93 7.77
CA ARG A 659 4.15 60.08 7.86
C ARG A 659 3.30 60.01 6.59
N TRP A 660 1.97 60.07 6.70
CA TRP A 660 1.13 61.06 5.98
C TRP A 660 -0.33 60.96 6.43
N GLN A 661 -0.99 62.10 6.45
CA GLN A 661 -2.32 62.32 7.03
C GLN A 661 -3.38 62.44 5.92
N SER A 662 -4.64 62.16 6.24
CA SER A 662 -5.73 63.16 6.15
C SER A 662 -7.02 62.66 6.79
N ALA A 663 -7.80 63.58 7.36
CA ALA A 663 -9.03 63.31 8.09
C ALA A 663 -10.25 63.93 7.38
N VAL A 664 -11.42 63.35 7.59
CA VAL A 664 -12.72 64.03 7.49
C VAL A 664 -13.57 63.58 8.68
N ILE A 665 -14.26 64.53 9.33
CA ILE A 665 -15.05 64.33 10.55
C ILE A 665 -16.55 64.45 10.22
N ALA A 666 -17.36 63.50 10.68
CA ALA A 666 -18.79 63.62 11.03
C ALA A 666 -19.18 62.33 11.78
N GLU A 667 -19.28 62.30 13.10
CA GLU A 667 -20.35 62.83 13.98
C GLU A 667 -21.37 61.74 14.42
N VAL A 668 -21.09 61.20 15.60
CA VAL A 668 -21.99 60.70 16.67
C VAL A 668 -23.35 60.04 16.32
N GLN A 669 -23.53 58.78 16.75
CA GLN A 669 -24.66 58.27 17.59
C GLN A 669 -24.36 56.81 18.04
N PRO A 670 -24.92 56.31 19.16
CA PRO A 670 -24.35 55.17 19.90
C PRO A 670 -24.89 53.80 19.46
N SER A 671 -24.01 52.80 19.39
CA SER A 671 -24.38 51.40 19.12
C SER A 671 -23.76 50.45 20.13
N ARG A 672 -24.62 49.57 20.68
CA ARG A 672 -24.30 48.61 21.75
C ARG A 672 -23.16 47.66 21.39
N THR A 673 -22.30 47.38 22.36
CA THR A 673 -21.30 46.31 22.31
C THR A 673 -21.96 44.95 22.18
N THR A 674 -21.90 44.33 20.99
CA THR A 674 -22.24 42.91 20.80
C THR A 674 -20.98 42.13 20.43
N THR A 675 -20.58 41.23 21.31
CA THR A 675 -19.44 40.32 21.15
C THR A 675 -19.55 39.48 19.88
N PRO A 676 -18.48 39.27 19.09
CA PRO A 676 -18.55 38.43 17.89
C PRO A 676 -18.73 36.97 18.26
N LEU A 677 -19.82 36.35 17.81
CA LEU A 677 -20.03 34.91 17.97
C LEU A 677 -19.04 34.12 17.12
N LEU A 678 -18.30 33.22 17.77
CA LEU A 678 -17.27 32.38 17.18
C LEU A 678 -17.83 31.48 16.07
N ARG A 679 -17.01 31.31 15.03
CA ARG A 679 -17.25 30.40 13.90
C ARG A 679 -17.21 28.97 14.43
N GLY A 680 -18.33 28.24 14.30
CA GLY A 680 -18.53 26.92 14.93
C GLY A 680 -17.31 25.99 14.85
N GLU A 681 -16.73 25.70 16.01
CA GLU A 681 -15.55 24.85 16.14
C GLU A 681 -15.92 23.40 15.83
N LYS A 682 -15.11 22.73 15.00
CA LYS A 682 -15.34 21.33 14.68
C LYS A 682 -14.92 20.48 15.87
N HIS A 683 -15.89 19.87 16.55
CA HIS A 683 -15.62 18.91 17.63
C HIS A 683 -14.80 17.71 17.10
N VAL A 684 -13.88 17.19 17.92
CA VAL A 684 -13.06 16.01 17.58
C VAL A 684 -12.88 15.17 18.84
N LEU A 685 -13.25 13.88 18.78
CA LEU A 685 -13.24 13.01 19.95
C LEU A 685 -11.80 12.78 20.42
N PRO A 686 -11.40 13.21 21.64
CA PRO A 686 -9.99 13.31 21.98
C PRO A 686 -9.35 11.93 22.14
N ARG A 687 -8.16 11.70 21.57
CA ARG A 687 -7.52 10.37 21.63
C ARG A 687 -7.24 9.95 23.07
N MET A 688 -7.53 8.69 23.40
CA MET A 688 -7.17 8.13 24.71
C MET A 688 -5.65 7.90 24.79
N PRO A 689 -5.02 8.13 25.96
CA PRO A 689 -3.60 7.81 26.18
C PRO A 689 -3.29 6.35 25.85
N ARG A 690 -2.09 6.10 25.30
CA ARG A 690 -1.59 4.74 25.03
C ARG A 690 -0.40 4.46 25.94
N GLY A 691 -0.48 3.40 26.74
CA GLY A 691 0.59 2.95 27.65
C GLY A 691 0.01 2.20 28.85
N ARG A 692 0.60 1.06 29.23
CA ARG A 692 -0.01 0.08 30.15
C ARG A 692 -0.41 0.70 31.51
N ALA A 693 0.43 1.56 32.10
CA ALA A 693 0.14 2.29 33.34
C ALA A 693 -0.99 3.34 33.21
N LYS A 694 -1.30 3.81 31.98
CA LYS A 694 -2.37 4.81 31.71
C LYS A 694 -3.66 4.17 31.20
N LEU A 695 -3.75 2.84 31.13
CA LEU A 695 -4.96 2.13 30.73
C LEU A 695 -5.95 1.97 31.89
N ALA A 696 -5.47 1.71 33.11
CA ALA A 696 -6.30 1.47 34.28
C ALA A 696 -7.19 2.69 34.62
N ASP A 697 -6.61 3.90 34.73
CA ASP A 697 -7.37 5.14 34.94
C ASP A 697 -8.00 5.72 33.66
N GLY A 698 -7.94 5.00 32.54
CA GLY A 698 -8.46 5.48 31.25
C GLY A 698 -9.94 5.85 31.31
N TRP A 699 -10.73 5.13 32.11
CA TRP A 699 -12.16 5.37 32.28
C TRP A 699 -12.48 6.66 33.06
N LYS A 700 -11.64 7.06 34.02
CA LYS A 700 -11.77 8.34 34.73
C LYS A 700 -11.67 9.51 33.76
N LEU A 701 -10.75 9.41 32.79
CA LEU A 701 -10.63 10.40 31.72
C LEU A 701 -11.82 10.36 30.75
N VAL A 702 -12.51 9.23 30.59
CA VAL A 702 -13.77 9.15 29.84
C VAL A 702 -14.90 9.85 30.59
N VAL A 703 -15.05 9.63 31.89
CA VAL A 703 -16.01 10.35 32.75
C VAL A 703 -15.70 11.86 32.74
N LYS A 704 -14.43 12.24 32.86
CA LYS A 704 -14.00 13.63 32.82
C LYS A 704 -14.24 14.31 31.47
N ASP A 705 -13.94 13.63 30.36
CA ASP A 705 -14.30 14.10 29.01
C ASP A 705 -15.84 14.20 28.85
N TRP A 706 -16.63 13.35 29.53
CA TRP A 706 -18.09 13.34 29.48
C TRP A 706 -18.75 14.54 30.19
N GLU A 707 -18.16 14.99 31.30
CA GLU A 707 -18.79 15.97 32.20
C GLU A 707 -18.14 17.36 32.23
N GLU A 708 -16.84 17.46 31.95
CA GLU A 708 -16.07 18.69 32.11
C GLU A 708 -15.56 19.23 30.77
N ALA A 709 -15.72 20.54 30.58
CA ALA A 709 -15.06 21.26 29.50
C ALA A 709 -13.55 21.32 29.79
N GLN A 710 -12.75 20.66 28.95
CA GLN A 710 -11.29 20.65 29.03
C GLN A 710 -10.73 21.45 27.85
N PRO A 711 -10.36 22.73 28.01
CA PRO A 711 -9.98 23.61 26.90
C PRO A 711 -8.89 23.05 25.96
N ASN A 712 -7.94 22.30 26.52
CA ASN A 712 -6.81 21.73 25.78
C ASN A 712 -7.08 20.33 25.19
N ARG A 713 -8.27 19.76 25.41
CA ARG A 713 -8.58 18.36 25.07
C ARG A 713 -10.00 18.19 24.53
N CYS A 714 -11.01 18.51 25.33
CA CYS A 714 -12.44 18.37 25.03
C CYS A 714 -13.15 19.68 25.39
N PRO A 715 -13.10 20.74 24.54
CA PRO A 715 -13.57 22.08 24.93
C PRO A 715 -15.06 22.16 25.30
N VAL A 716 -15.85 21.18 24.84
CA VAL A 716 -17.26 20.97 25.22
C VAL A 716 -17.38 19.55 25.80
N PRO A 717 -18.05 19.33 26.95
CA PRO A 717 -18.25 18.00 27.52
C PRO A 717 -18.99 17.07 26.55
N LEU A 718 -18.64 15.79 26.48
CA LEU A 718 -19.26 14.87 25.50
C LEU A 718 -20.79 14.73 25.69
N ARG A 719 -21.33 14.90 26.90
CA ARG A 719 -22.78 14.86 27.13
C ARG A 719 -23.54 16.00 26.42
N ASP A 720 -22.85 17.11 26.17
CA ASP A 720 -23.39 18.34 25.59
C ASP A 720 -23.13 18.44 24.07
N TRP A 721 -22.64 17.35 23.44
CA TRP A 721 -22.38 17.31 22.00
C TRP A 721 -23.65 17.14 21.17
N ASP A 722 -23.67 17.80 20.02
CA ASP A 722 -24.72 17.62 19.01
C ASP A 722 -24.71 16.17 18.46
N MET A 723 -25.82 15.47 18.70
CA MET A 723 -26.02 14.10 18.27
C MET A 723 -26.19 13.97 16.75
N ASP A 724 -26.76 14.98 16.09
CA ASP A 724 -26.94 14.95 14.63
C ASP A 724 -25.58 15.02 13.94
N TRP A 725 -24.72 15.96 14.39
CA TRP A 725 -23.32 16.01 13.96
C TRP A 725 -22.58 14.69 14.21
N LEU A 726 -22.79 14.07 15.38
CA LEU A 726 -22.12 12.81 15.71
C LEU A 726 -22.50 11.69 14.73
N HIS A 727 -23.79 11.59 14.35
CA HIS A 727 -24.29 10.57 13.42
C HIS A 727 -23.73 10.71 12.00
N GLU A 728 -23.35 11.92 11.57
CA GLU A 728 -22.68 12.16 10.29
C GLU A 728 -21.18 11.77 10.31
N THR A 729 -20.60 11.49 11.47
CA THR A 729 -19.17 11.17 11.60
C THR A 729 -18.87 9.70 11.87
N LYS A 730 -17.66 9.27 11.49
CA LYS A 730 -17.08 7.97 11.88
C LYS A 730 -16.78 7.86 13.39
N GLN A 731 -17.08 8.88 14.20
CA GLN A 731 -16.76 8.96 15.62
C GLN A 731 -17.88 8.39 16.51
N ALA A 732 -19.09 8.18 15.96
CA ALA A 732 -20.28 7.70 16.68
C ALA A 732 -20.04 6.45 17.55
N GLN A 733 -19.31 5.45 17.05
CA GLN A 733 -18.99 4.25 17.84
C GLN A 733 -18.12 4.56 19.06
N ALA A 734 -17.10 5.40 18.90
CA ALA A 734 -16.18 5.75 19.97
C ALA A 734 -16.83 6.67 21.01
N TYR A 735 -17.76 7.53 20.59
CA TYR A 735 -18.64 8.28 21.48
C TYR A 735 -19.58 7.35 22.26
N HIS A 736 -20.26 6.42 21.59
CA HIS A 736 -21.18 5.48 22.25
C HIS A 736 -20.48 4.64 23.33
N VAL A 737 -19.27 4.15 23.06
CA VAL A 737 -18.43 3.46 24.05
C VAL A 737 -18.16 4.35 25.28
N ARG A 738 -17.88 5.64 25.08
CA ARG A 738 -17.68 6.59 26.19
C ARG A 738 -18.94 6.89 26.96
N LYS A 739 -20.06 7.11 26.26
CA LYS A 739 -21.39 7.29 26.86
C LYS A 739 -21.74 6.14 27.78
N VAL A 740 -21.61 4.90 27.32
CA VAL A 740 -21.93 3.71 28.12
C VAL A 740 -21.05 3.61 29.37
N ILE A 741 -19.73 3.83 29.26
CA ILE A 741 -18.84 3.80 30.43
C ILE A 741 -19.16 4.93 31.42
N ALA A 742 -19.39 6.15 30.93
CA ALA A 742 -19.65 7.30 31.78
C ALA A 742 -21.00 7.20 32.49
N LEU A 743 -22.07 6.83 31.78
CA LEU A 743 -23.39 6.65 32.39
C LEU A 743 -23.42 5.45 33.34
N GLU A 744 -22.71 4.36 33.06
CA GLU A 744 -22.63 3.24 34.02
C GLU A 744 -22.02 3.71 35.35
N PHE A 745 -20.90 4.44 35.31
CA PHE A 745 -20.28 4.96 36.53
C PHE A 745 -21.17 6.00 37.26
N ILE A 746 -21.79 6.92 36.51
CA ILE A 746 -22.55 8.04 37.07
C ILE A 746 -23.94 7.60 37.57
N GLU A 747 -24.67 6.82 36.79
CA GLU A 747 -26.08 6.47 37.01
C GLU A 747 -26.22 5.13 37.75
N THR A 748 -25.53 4.08 37.28
CA THR A 748 -25.67 2.71 37.85
C THR A 748 -24.92 2.56 39.18
N TYR A 749 -23.73 3.16 39.30
CA TYR A 749 -22.88 3.08 40.51
C TYR A 749 -22.90 4.35 41.37
N ALA A 750 -23.72 5.35 41.03
CA ALA A 750 -23.84 6.62 41.75
C ALA A 750 -22.49 7.32 42.03
N ARG A 751 -21.49 7.13 41.16
CA ARG A 751 -20.09 7.58 41.28
C ARG A 751 -19.25 6.90 42.38
N ASP A 752 -19.69 5.76 42.92
CA ASP A 752 -18.86 4.93 43.80
C ASP A 752 -17.74 4.25 42.98
N GLU A 753 -16.52 4.79 43.10
CA GLU A 753 -15.35 4.24 42.44
C GLU A 753 -15.00 2.83 42.95
N SER A 754 -15.20 2.52 44.24
CA SER A 754 -14.86 1.21 44.79
C SER A 754 -15.79 0.14 44.20
N ALA A 755 -17.10 0.37 44.25
CA ALA A 755 -18.09 -0.57 43.72
C ALA A 755 -17.97 -0.74 42.19
N PHE A 756 -17.67 0.33 41.46
CA PHE A 756 -17.47 0.26 40.00
C PHE A 756 -16.22 -0.54 39.61
N LEU A 757 -15.11 -0.36 40.34
CA LEU A 757 -13.86 -1.09 40.08
C LEU A 757 -13.96 -2.57 40.48
N GLU A 758 -14.68 -2.89 41.55
CA GLU A 758 -14.98 -4.25 41.99
C GLU A 758 -15.86 -5.00 40.98
N ALA A 759 -16.93 -4.37 40.49
CA ALA A 759 -17.80 -4.96 39.48
C ALA A 759 -17.11 -5.11 38.10
N TYR A 760 -16.19 -4.20 37.75
CA TYR A 760 -15.52 -4.19 36.46
C TYR A 760 -13.98 -4.21 36.56
N PRO A 761 -13.35 -5.32 37.01
CA PRO A 761 -11.89 -5.47 37.06
C PRO A 761 -11.23 -5.38 35.67
N ALA A 762 -12.03 -5.50 34.60
CA ALA A 762 -11.60 -5.30 33.22
C ALA A 762 -11.07 -3.88 32.91
N HIS A 763 -11.35 -2.87 33.75
CA HIS A 763 -10.83 -1.50 33.59
C HIS A 763 -9.30 -1.45 33.44
N THR A 764 -8.57 -2.32 34.15
CA THR A 764 -7.11 -2.48 34.08
C THR A 764 -6.58 -2.75 32.66
N ARG A 765 -7.41 -3.37 31.80
CA ARG A 765 -7.09 -3.71 30.41
C ARG A 765 -7.49 -2.60 29.41
N GLY A 766 -8.07 -1.51 29.91
CA GLY A 766 -8.45 -0.32 29.15
C GLY A 766 -9.92 -0.25 28.74
N ILE A 767 -10.23 0.77 27.93
CA ILE A 767 -11.60 1.18 27.57
C ILE A 767 -12.42 0.09 26.86
N THR A 768 -11.86 -0.61 25.87
CA THR A 768 -12.63 -1.61 25.10
C THR A 768 -13.01 -2.83 25.96
N PRO A 769 -12.10 -3.47 26.71
CA PRO A 769 -12.47 -4.56 27.62
C PRO A 769 -13.45 -4.14 28.72
N LEU A 770 -13.36 -2.90 29.23
CA LEU A 770 -14.32 -2.36 30.20
C LEU A 770 -15.73 -2.25 29.59
N TYR A 771 -15.85 -1.62 28.42
CA TYR A 771 -17.12 -1.51 27.70
C TYR A 771 -17.73 -2.88 27.36
N GLU A 772 -16.91 -3.86 26.98
CA GLU A 772 -17.39 -5.22 26.72
C GLU A 772 -17.92 -5.90 28.00
N ALA A 773 -17.27 -5.70 29.15
CA ALA A 773 -17.75 -6.21 30.44
C ALA A 773 -19.09 -5.57 30.86
N ILE A 774 -19.20 -4.23 30.79
CA ILE A 774 -20.46 -3.51 31.06
C ILE A 774 -21.59 -4.02 30.16
N ARG A 775 -21.32 -4.16 28.85
CA ARG A 775 -22.31 -4.66 27.89
C ARG A 775 -22.74 -6.11 28.18
N ILE A 776 -21.84 -6.96 28.69
CA ILE A 776 -22.17 -8.32 29.11
C ILE A 776 -23.05 -8.30 30.37
N ALA A 777 -22.74 -7.43 31.35
CA ALA A 777 -23.58 -7.24 32.53
C ALA A 777 -24.99 -6.75 32.16
N HIS A 778 -25.11 -5.76 31.27
CA HIS A 778 -26.40 -5.30 30.74
C HIS A 778 -27.17 -6.39 29.97
N GLN A 779 -26.46 -7.30 29.29
CA GLN A 779 -27.11 -8.45 28.65
C GLN A 779 -27.61 -9.49 29.66
N ALA A 780 -26.88 -9.73 30.75
CA ALA A 780 -27.30 -10.61 31.84
C ALA A 780 -28.49 -10.04 32.63
N LEU A 781 -28.53 -8.72 32.84
CA LEU A 781 -29.65 -7.99 33.45
C LEU A 781 -30.85 -7.77 32.51
N GLY A 782 -30.75 -8.20 31.24
CA GLY A 782 -31.81 -8.01 30.24
C GLY A 782 -32.01 -6.58 29.74
N THR A 783 -31.24 -5.60 30.22
CA THR A 783 -31.31 -4.19 29.78
C THR A 783 -30.75 -3.98 28.37
N ALA A 784 -29.85 -4.85 27.90
CA ALA A 784 -29.33 -4.85 26.53
C ALA A 784 -29.69 -6.13 25.77
N LYS A 785 -30.30 -5.99 24.58
CA LYS A 785 -30.61 -7.15 23.72
C LYS A 785 -29.33 -7.79 23.16
N VAL A 786 -29.18 -9.10 23.33
CA VAL A 786 -28.11 -9.86 22.67
C VAL A 786 -28.32 -9.80 21.16
N ARG A 787 -27.35 -9.25 20.43
CA ARG A 787 -27.36 -9.29 18.96
C ARG A 787 -27.22 -10.74 18.51
N ALA A 788 -28.30 -11.30 17.95
CA ALA A 788 -28.33 -12.69 17.49
C ALA A 788 -27.10 -13.01 16.63
N LYS A 789 -26.23 -13.91 17.12
CA LYS A 789 -25.09 -14.41 16.34
C LYS A 789 -25.66 -15.12 15.11
N ARG A 790 -25.28 -14.63 13.93
CA ARG A 790 -25.60 -15.28 12.66
C ARG A 790 -24.98 -16.68 12.70
N LYS A 791 -25.80 -17.74 12.71
CA LYS A 791 -25.31 -19.12 12.70
C LYS A 791 -24.47 -19.32 11.44
N ILE A 792 -23.16 -19.40 11.61
CA ILE A 792 -22.22 -19.89 10.59
C ILE A 792 -22.26 -21.41 10.76
N GLY A 793 -22.66 -22.13 9.71
CA GLY A 793 -22.68 -23.59 9.73
C GLY A 793 -21.27 -24.17 9.87
N PRO A 794 -21.12 -25.42 10.36
CA PRO A 794 -19.83 -26.06 10.45
C PRO A 794 -19.19 -26.16 9.05
N MET A 795 -17.91 -25.80 8.94
CA MET A 795 -17.14 -26.05 7.71
C MET A 795 -16.79 -27.55 7.64
N PRO A 796 -16.98 -28.21 6.49
CA PRO A 796 -16.41 -29.54 6.27
C PRO A 796 -14.88 -29.47 6.27
N CYS A 797 -14.23 -30.46 6.87
CA CYS A 797 -12.78 -30.63 6.75
C CYS A 797 -12.39 -30.94 5.29
N PRO A 798 -11.22 -30.49 4.80
CA PRO A 798 -10.70 -30.94 3.51
C PRO A 798 -10.23 -32.39 3.63
N SER A 799 -10.62 -33.22 2.67
CA SER A 799 -10.01 -34.52 2.42
C SER A 799 -8.77 -34.34 1.53
N ASP A 800 -7.62 -34.81 1.98
CA ASP A 800 -6.37 -34.78 1.21
C ASP A 800 -6.40 -35.74 0.01
N PRO A 801 -5.82 -35.32 -1.14
CA PRO A 801 -5.42 -36.25 -2.19
C PRO A 801 -3.96 -36.01 -2.60
N CYS A 802 -3.03 -36.88 -2.17
CA CYS A 802 -1.79 -37.20 -2.90
C CYS A 802 -0.98 -38.29 -2.18
N SER A 803 -0.91 -39.48 -2.77
CA SER A 803 0.18 -40.45 -2.57
C SER A 803 0.21 -41.39 -3.78
N ALA A 804 1.06 -41.05 -4.74
CA ALA A 804 1.39 -41.89 -5.88
C ALA A 804 2.89 -41.68 -6.16
N ALA A 805 3.70 -42.59 -5.64
CA ALA A 805 5.11 -42.72 -5.95
C ALA A 805 5.50 -44.20 -5.77
N ASP A 806 6.35 -44.66 -6.68
CA ASP A 806 6.70 -46.03 -6.97
C ASP A 806 7.42 -46.77 -5.83
N GLY A 807 7.44 -48.11 -5.93
CA GLY A 807 8.74 -48.80 -5.93
C GLY A 807 9.11 -49.68 -4.74
N ASP A 808 8.67 -50.94 -4.84
CA ASP A 808 9.50 -52.15 -4.67
C ASP A 808 9.71 -52.80 -3.28
N ASP A 809 9.90 -54.11 -3.38
CA ASP A 809 10.39 -55.16 -2.45
C ASP A 809 9.56 -55.64 -1.23
N GLY A 810 9.48 -56.97 -1.12
CA GLY A 810 9.70 -57.63 0.18
C GLY A 810 8.54 -58.29 0.95
N THR A 811 8.08 -59.47 0.48
CA THR A 811 7.67 -60.64 1.31
C THR A 811 6.60 -60.54 2.42
N GLY A 812 5.56 -61.39 2.30
CA GLY A 812 5.35 -62.44 3.33
C GLY A 812 4.06 -62.47 4.16
N SER A 813 3.44 -63.66 4.16
CA SER A 813 2.53 -64.25 5.19
C SER A 813 1.04 -63.84 5.22
N ASN A 814 0.21 -64.87 5.07
CA ASN A 814 -1.18 -64.96 5.54
C ASN A 814 -1.34 -64.48 6.99
N GLU A 815 -2.51 -63.91 7.33
CA GLU A 815 -3.42 -64.63 8.24
C GLU A 815 -4.88 -64.17 8.10
N SER A 816 -5.79 -65.11 8.35
CA SER A 816 -7.25 -64.97 8.26
C SER A 816 -7.86 -64.64 9.61
N SER A 817 -8.88 -63.78 9.67
CA SER A 817 -9.99 -63.95 10.63
C SER A 817 -11.22 -63.13 10.24
N ASP A 818 -12.37 -63.81 10.19
CA ASP A 818 -13.69 -63.19 10.31
C ASP A 818 -13.86 -62.58 11.71
N SER A 819 -14.68 -61.52 11.81
CA SER A 819 -15.76 -61.48 12.82
C SER A 819 -16.71 -60.32 12.56
N ASP A 820 -17.99 -60.65 12.44
CA ASP A 820 -19.08 -59.71 12.65
C ASP A 820 -19.04 -59.13 14.07
N MET A 821 -19.50 -57.88 14.26
CA MET A 821 -20.71 -57.71 15.07
C MET A 821 -21.41 -56.37 14.84
N ASP A 822 -22.72 -56.43 15.04
CA ASP A 822 -23.73 -55.41 14.78
C ASP A 822 -24.09 -54.64 16.07
N THR A 823 -24.92 -53.59 15.95
CA THR A 823 -25.56 -52.78 17.02
C THR A 823 -24.61 -51.89 17.87
N THR A 824 -24.94 -50.64 18.20
CA THR A 824 -26.27 -50.00 18.39
C THR A 824 -26.32 -48.56 17.88
#